data_AF-A0A1Y2C581-F1
#
_entry.id   AF-A0A1Y2C581-F1
#
_cell.length_a   1.000
_cell.length_b   1.000
_cell.length_c   1.000
_cell.angle_alpha   90.00
_cell.angle_beta   90.00
_cell.angle_gamma   90.00
#
_symmetry.space_group_name_H-M   'P 1'
#
loop_
_entity.id
_entity.type
_entity.pdbx_description
1 polymer ?
#
loop_
_entity_poly.entity_id
_entity_poly.type
_entity_poly.pdbx_seq_one_letter_code
_entity_poly.pdbx_strand_id
1 'polypeptide(L)'
;MNADTQHLFDQTILFIAGYGTVVFIFSLFLTAPFGKFYTNNWSWSIKVPGKPGWLFFESIPWIVYPLSFFAQTDTPSTPALLLLFLWQAHYLHRSLIYTYFAPSMAPMSLLITVGGAVVFNVANGFVNGTAAALTDEKRLFEWQFWIGVIVFAVGMSINVSADYHLFSLRQQKADGDKPKQRYFIPRKGMFVYVSAANYFGEILEWAGYAIASGNIAPCFCSSQWRISFLADYLNTDVSSVTQFIEDFNNSYEHKHKAFEDNFWATKMNLAGCSSDELTRTKNELDAFLGDAQMLSKVQTLLQRPDLSVEEAKTLRIFERTFKCYIITDADGVRMREDLNRLEAKLAEHRRAFKLGYFHPDSNVFVEASSVQLRSIMRTSDNEALRKACWDGMRSIGPFIAPEFVEIVKLRNKLARSLGFECFYDMKVTAAEGFGKKTLFPILEKLLARAKDIQNKALETLAKEKGADALKGWNRGFALAGDLSALQDPYFPFETAVNAWARSFAALGITYAGATMRLDLCDRKGKYSNGFCHWPQPAWVSTTKGWVPSQANFTSLATPGQVGSGHTALVTLMHEGGHAAHFANVTQPSPLFSQERAPTSIPYAENQSMFLDSLVGDAAWLARYAVSKDGKVMPWDLIEREIRSLHPYKVFDLTAMLAVPFYEQRLYEMPEDKLTVAALIELADQVELEVQGGLSGRPLLAVPHPLTDESAAYYHGYVLADMAVHQTRKHFIKKYGYLVDNPEIGKDLKNIYWQPGNSRMFLDLVHEMTGSELSGDAWIEMLEQDVDALVAEEKKEYEEAIAKGPKYGTKDSVDLDMRVILVHGDEVISDSSALKGGLTEACEKFEQWIGVNFHGQK
;
A
#
# COMPACT_ATOMS: atom_id res chain seq x y z
N MET A 1 -46.38 -39.65 -37.45
CA MET A 1 -46.92 -39.51 -36.08
C MET A 1 -48.45 -39.52 -36.16
N ASN A 2 -49.15 -40.26 -35.29
CA ASN A 2 -50.63 -40.24 -35.25
C ASN A 2 -51.14 -38.94 -34.59
N ALA A 3 -52.43 -38.63 -34.75
CA ALA A 3 -53.02 -37.38 -34.28
C ALA A 3 -52.89 -37.18 -32.76
N ASP A 4 -53.07 -38.25 -31.98
CA ASP A 4 -52.98 -38.21 -30.51
C ASP A 4 -51.54 -37.91 -30.04
N THR A 5 -50.55 -38.49 -30.72
CA THR A 5 -49.14 -38.28 -30.38
C THR A 5 -48.64 -36.91 -30.82
N GLN A 6 -49.15 -36.37 -31.94
CA GLN A 6 -48.90 -34.98 -32.33
C GLN A 6 -49.48 -34.01 -31.32
N HIS A 7 -50.71 -34.23 -30.87
CA HIS A 7 -51.34 -33.40 -29.85
C HIS A 7 -50.56 -33.42 -28.53
N LEU A 8 -50.13 -34.59 -28.09
CA LEU A 8 -49.30 -34.75 -26.89
C LEU A 8 -47.92 -34.09 -27.06
N PHE A 9 -47.30 -34.21 -28.24
CA PHE A 9 -46.03 -33.57 -28.57
C PHE A 9 -46.11 -32.04 -28.48
N ASP A 10 -47.12 -31.43 -29.11
CA ASP A 10 -47.31 -29.98 -29.12
C ASP A 10 -47.62 -29.44 -27.70
N GLN A 11 -48.45 -30.16 -26.93
CA GLN A 11 -48.72 -29.82 -25.53
C GLN A 11 -47.48 -29.95 -24.66
N THR A 12 -46.63 -30.95 -24.90
CA THR A 12 -45.40 -31.15 -24.12
C THR A 12 -44.39 -30.05 -24.42
N ILE A 13 -44.28 -29.57 -25.67
CA ILE A 13 -43.44 -28.42 -26.02
C ILE A 13 -43.91 -27.16 -25.30
N LEU A 14 -45.22 -26.87 -25.32
CA LEU A 14 -45.79 -25.72 -24.61
C LEU A 14 -45.58 -25.84 -23.10
N PHE A 15 -45.72 -27.04 -22.55
CA PHE A 15 -45.44 -27.33 -21.15
C PHE A 15 -43.98 -27.05 -20.79
N ILE A 16 -43.01 -27.53 -21.57
CA ILE A 16 -41.58 -27.29 -21.33
C ILE A 16 -41.27 -25.79 -21.42
N ALA A 17 -41.80 -25.09 -22.43
CA ALA A 17 -41.62 -23.65 -22.60
C ALA A 17 -42.20 -22.84 -21.42
N GLY A 18 -43.41 -23.19 -20.98
CA GLY A 18 -44.07 -22.56 -19.84
C GLY A 18 -43.38 -22.87 -18.52
N TYR A 19 -43.04 -24.14 -18.27
CA TYR A 19 -42.31 -24.58 -17.08
C TYR A 19 -40.96 -23.90 -16.97
N GLY A 20 -40.19 -23.84 -18.05
CA GLY A 20 -38.91 -23.14 -18.07
C GLY A 20 -39.02 -21.64 -17.83
N THR A 21 -40.08 -21.00 -18.33
CA THR A 21 -40.36 -19.58 -18.05
C THR A 21 -40.68 -19.36 -16.58
N VAL A 22 -41.51 -20.22 -15.98
CA VAL A 22 -41.84 -20.18 -14.55
C VAL A 22 -40.59 -20.40 -13.71
N VAL A 23 -39.79 -21.42 -14.00
CA VAL A 23 -38.52 -21.70 -13.29
C VAL A 23 -37.55 -20.52 -13.42
N PHE A 24 -37.41 -19.93 -14.62
CA PHE A 24 -36.59 -18.73 -14.82
C PHE A 24 -37.07 -17.55 -13.96
N ILE A 25 -38.37 -17.24 -13.97
CA ILE A 25 -38.96 -16.17 -13.15
C ILE A 25 -38.76 -16.46 -11.66
N PHE A 26 -39.04 -17.69 -11.20
CA PHE A 26 -38.82 -18.06 -9.79
C PHE A 26 -37.35 -17.94 -9.39
N SER A 27 -36.41 -18.25 -10.27
CA SER A 27 -34.97 -18.08 -10.03
C SER A 27 -34.49 -16.63 -10.06
N LEU A 28 -35.31 -15.68 -10.53
CA LEU A 28 -35.09 -14.25 -10.29
C LEU A 28 -35.53 -13.81 -8.88
N PHE A 29 -36.06 -14.70 -8.04
CA PHE A 29 -36.49 -14.33 -6.68
C PHE A 29 -36.06 -15.33 -5.61
N LEU A 30 -35.74 -16.56 -5.98
CA LEU A 30 -35.36 -17.65 -5.08
C LEU A 30 -34.15 -18.40 -5.65
N THR A 31 -33.07 -18.45 -4.87
CA THR A 31 -31.88 -19.23 -5.23
C THR A 31 -32.19 -20.72 -5.18
N ALA A 32 -31.88 -21.43 -6.27
CA ALA A 32 -32.09 -22.87 -6.33
C ALA A 32 -31.19 -23.57 -5.28
N PRO A 33 -31.70 -24.56 -4.52
CA PRO A 33 -30.99 -25.24 -3.43
C PRO A 33 -30.00 -26.30 -3.98
N PHE A 34 -29.13 -25.91 -4.89
CA PHE A 34 -28.26 -26.84 -5.58
C PHE A 34 -26.80 -26.47 -5.35
N GLY A 35 -25.98 -27.48 -5.00
CA GLY A 35 -24.56 -27.27 -4.78
C GLY A 35 -24.24 -26.28 -3.66
N LYS A 36 -23.47 -25.24 -3.99
CA LYS A 36 -22.97 -24.23 -3.02
C LYS A 36 -24.05 -23.29 -2.46
N PHE A 37 -25.24 -23.29 -3.07
CA PHE A 37 -26.32 -22.35 -2.76
C PHE A 37 -27.44 -22.95 -1.90
N TYR A 38 -27.24 -24.16 -1.36
CA TYR A 38 -28.13 -24.69 -0.33
C TYR A 38 -27.92 -23.93 0.99
N THR A 39 -28.54 -22.77 1.14
CA THR A 39 -28.64 -22.05 2.42
C THR A 39 -29.69 -22.71 3.32
N ASN A 40 -29.64 -22.44 4.63
CA ASN A 40 -30.56 -22.99 5.65
C ASN A 40 -32.06 -22.71 5.42
N ASN A 41 -32.44 -21.95 4.39
CA ASN A 41 -33.81 -21.51 4.13
C ASN A 41 -34.73 -22.58 3.50
N TRP A 42 -34.18 -23.70 3.00
CA TRP A 42 -34.96 -24.89 2.56
C TRP A 42 -34.74 -26.08 3.49
N SER A 43 -35.00 -25.88 4.77
CA SER A 43 -34.89 -26.89 5.83
C SER A 43 -35.92 -28.04 5.75
N TRP A 44 -36.95 -27.93 4.89
CA TRP A 44 -38.03 -28.93 4.77
C TRP A 44 -37.82 -29.98 3.67
N SER A 45 -36.80 -29.84 2.81
CA SER A 45 -36.56 -30.80 1.71
C SER A 45 -35.65 -31.96 2.15
N ILE A 46 -36.12 -33.19 1.98
CA ILE A 46 -35.34 -34.42 2.27
C ILE A 46 -34.11 -34.46 1.35
N LYS A 47 -32.94 -34.80 1.90
CA LYS A 47 -31.68 -34.85 1.15
C LYS A 47 -31.43 -36.25 0.60
N VAL A 48 -31.00 -36.32 -0.67
CA VAL A 48 -30.48 -37.53 -1.31
C VAL A 48 -28.96 -37.39 -1.46
N PRO A 49 -28.16 -38.45 -1.23
CA PRO A 49 -26.72 -38.41 -1.52
C PRO A 49 -26.45 -38.00 -2.97
N GLY A 50 -25.47 -37.11 -3.18
CA GLY A 50 -25.27 -36.42 -4.45
C GLY A 50 -25.08 -37.34 -5.66
N LYS A 51 -24.24 -38.39 -5.53
CA LYS A 51 -23.98 -39.34 -6.62
C LYS A 51 -25.24 -40.14 -7.03
N PRO A 52 -25.95 -40.84 -6.12
CA PRO A 52 -27.21 -41.49 -6.44
C PRO A 52 -28.28 -40.54 -6.99
N GLY A 53 -28.41 -39.34 -6.42
CA GLY A 53 -29.39 -38.35 -6.87
C GLY A 53 -29.10 -37.86 -8.29
N TRP A 54 -27.84 -37.54 -8.58
CA TRP A 54 -27.40 -37.12 -9.90
C TRP A 54 -27.54 -38.23 -10.95
N LEU A 55 -27.12 -39.45 -10.60
CA LEU A 55 -27.26 -40.61 -11.49
C LEU A 55 -28.71 -40.84 -11.86
N PHE A 56 -29.62 -40.85 -10.88
CA PHE A 56 -31.05 -40.99 -11.14
C PHE A 56 -31.57 -39.87 -12.04
N PHE A 57 -31.23 -38.62 -11.73
CA PHE A 57 -31.69 -37.44 -12.46
C PHE A 57 -31.29 -37.48 -13.94
N GLU A 58 -30.00 -37.69 -14.23
CA GLU A 58 -29.44 -37.68 -15.59
C GLU A 58 -29.68 -38.99 -16.37
N SER A 59 -30.08 -40.09 -15.71
CA SER A 59 -30.40 -41.34 -16.41
C SER A 59 -31.79 -41.34 -17.06
N ILE A 60 -32.71 -40.45 -16.64
CA ILE A 60 -34.07 -40.41 -17.20
C ILE A 60 -34.06 -40.08 -18.72
N PRO A 61 -33.38 -39.02 -19.20
CA PRO A 61 -33.32 -38.74 -20.64
C PRO A 61 -32.61 -39.82 -21.44
N TRP A 62 -31.68 -40.55 -20.82
CA TRP A 62 -30.98 -41.68 -21.44
C TRP A 62 -31.95 -42.81 -21.81
N ILE A 63 -32.95 -43.05 -20.95
CA ILE A 63 -33.96 -44.13 -21.10
C ILE A 63 -35.18 -43.66 -21.91
N VAL A 64 -35.72 -42.47 -21.61
CA VAL A 64 -36.98 -42.00 -22.21
C VAL A 64 -36.81 -41.67 -23.68
N TYR A 65 -35.64 -41.16 -24.08
CA TYR A 65 -35.39 -40.80 -25.47
C TYR A 65 -35.47 -42.01 -26.42
N PRO A 66 -34.75 -43.14 -26.22
CA PRO A 66 -34.87 -44.31 -27.09
C PRO A 66 -36.29 -44.88 -27.13
N LEU A 67 -36.98 -44.94 -25.99
CA LEU A 67 -38.36 -45.42 -25.92
C LEU A 67 -39.27 -44.57 -26.81
N SER A 68 -39.11 -43.25 -26.74
CA SER A 68 -39.90 -42.31 -27.54
C SER A 68 -39.49 -42.33 -29.01
N PHE A 69 -38.21 -42.58 -29.30
CA PHE A 69 -37.67 -42.68 -30.65
C PHE A 69 -38.22 -43.92 -31.38
N PHE A 70 -38.10 -45.11 -30.77
CA PHE A 70 -38.56 -46.36 -31.37
C PHE A 70 -40.09 -46.52 -31.35
N ALA A 71 -40.81 -45.76 -30.51
CA ALA A 71 -42.26 -45.70 -30.60
C ALA A 71 -42.78 -45.03 -31.90
N GLN A 72 -41.93 -44.28 -32.61
CA GLN A 72 -42.33 -43.53 -33.81
C GLN A 72 -41.89 -44.17 -35.12
N THR A 73 -40.87 -45.04 -35.09
CA THR A 73 -40.35 -45.68 -36.30
C THR A 73 -39.69 -47.02 -35.99
N ASP A 74 -40.06 -48.04 -36.77
CA ASP A 74 -39.39 -49.35 -36.79
C ASP A 74 -38.22 -49.38 -37.81
N THR A 75 -38.14 -48.37 -38.67
CA THR A 75 -37.13 -48.26 -39.74
C THR A 75 -36.51 -46.86 -39.73
N PRO A 76 -35.69 -46.54 -38.71
CA PRO A 76 -35.10 -45.22 -38.58
C PRO A 76 -34.15 -44.92 -39.74
N SER A 77 -34.19 -43.68 -40.22
CA SER A 77 -33.27 -43.15 -41.22
C SER A 77 -31.85 -43.09 -40.66
N THR A 78 -30.84 -43.05 -41.54
CA THR A 78 -29.44 -42.88 -41.15
C THR A 78 -29.18 -41.62 -40.30
N PRO A 79 -29.70 -40.42 -40.64
CA PRO A 79 -29.51 -39.24 -39.79
C PRO A 79 -30.25 -39.36 -38.45
N ALA A 80 -31.40 -40.04 -38.39
CA ALA A 80 -32.09 -40.31 -37.13
C ALA A 80 -31.26 -41.21 -36.20
N LEU A 81 -30.60 -42.26 -36.73
CA LEU A 81 -29.69 -43.11 -35.96
C LEU A 81 -28.46 -42.35 -35.45
N LEU A 82 -27.91 -41.43 -36.25
CA LEU A 82 -26.80 -40.58 -35.81
C LEU A 82 -27.21 -39.62 -34.67
N LEU A 83 -28.41 -39.03 -34.76
CA LEU A 83 -28.96 -38.17 -33.70
C LEU A 83 -29.25 -38.95 -32.41
N LEU A 84 -29.74 -40.19 -32.52
CA LEU A 84 -29.87 -41.11 -31.39
C LEU A 84 -28.48 -41.37 -30.78
N PHE A 85 -27.47 -41.70 -31.58
CA PHE A 85 -26.12 -41.94 -31.09
C PHE A 85 -25.54 -40.75 -30.32
N LEU A 86 -25.63 -39.52 -30.86
CA LEU A 86 -25.11 -38.32 -30.20
C LEU A 86 -25.78 -38.09 -28.83
N TRP A 87 -27.11 -38.24 -28.77
CA TRP A 87 -27.87 -38.12 -27.52
C TRP A 87 -27.44 -39.17 -26.49
N GLN A 88 -27.34 -40.43 -26.93
CA GLN A 88 -26.95 -41.54 -26.09
C GLN A 88 -25.51 -41.39 -25.59
N ALA A 89 -24.58 -40.91 -26.42
CA ALA A 89 -23.21 -40.64 -26.04
C ALA A 89 -23.12 -39.57 -24.95
N HIS A 90 -23.84 -38.44 -25.11
CA HIS A 90 -23.90 -37.38 -24.10
C HIS A 90 -24.41 -37.91 -22.77
N TYR A 91 -25.59 -38.54 -22.76
CA TYR A 91 -26.20 -38.97 -21.50
C TYR A 91 -25.50 -40.17 -20.88
N LEU A 92 -24.90 -41.07 -21.66
CA LEU A 92 -24.01 -42.12 -21.13
C LEU A 92 -22.83 -41.49 -20.39
N HIS A 93 -22.22 -40.45 -20.96
CA HIS A 93 -21.17 -39.72 -20.29
C HIS A 93 -21.69 -38.99 -19.04
N ARG A 94 -22.76 -38.20 -19.16
CA ARG A 94 -23.24 -37.30 -18.10
C ARG A 94 -23.90 -38.02 -16.92
N SER A 95 -24.53 -39.17 -17.16
CA SER A 95 -25.16 -39.99 -16.13
C SER A 95 -24.16 -40.96 -15.50
N LEU A 96 -23.62 -41.90 -16.28
CA LEU A 96 -22.84 -43.03 -15.74
C LEU A 96 -21.37 -42.68 -15.56
N ILE A 97 -20.69 -42.25 -16.63
CA ILE A 97 -19.23 -42.01 -16.62
C ILE A 97 -18.89 -40.87 -15.66
N TYR A 98 -19.57 -39.73 -15.79
CA TYR A 98 -19.38 -38.55 -14.95
C TYR A 98 -19.64 -38.85 -13.48
N THR A 99 -20.71 -39.58 -13.14
CA THR A 99 -20.99 -39.96 -11.73
C THR A 99 -19.91 -40.86 -11.15
N TYR A 100 -19.41 -41.79 -11.97
CA TYR A 100 -18.35 -42.70 -11.56
C TYR A 100 -17.05 -41.94 -11.25
N PHE A 101 -16.59 -41.10 -12.19
CA PHE A 101 -15.31 -40.37 -12.06
C PHE A 101 -15.35 -39.14 -11.15
N ALA A 102 -16.52 -38.55 -10.90
CA ALA A 102 -16.63 -37.40 -10.01
C ALA A 102 -16.10 -37.74 -8.59
N PRO A 103 -15.11 -37.01 -8.04
CA PRO A 103 -14.55 -37.32 -6.72
C PRO A 103 -15.59 -37.16 -5.60
N SER A 104 -16.42 -36.12 -5.70
CA SER A 104 -17.51 -35.83 -4.78
C SER A 104 -18.61 -35.01 -5.45
N MET A 105 -19.84 -35.16 -4.98
CA MET A 105 -21.02 -34.38 -5.38
C MET A 105 -21.79 -33.93 -4.15
N ALA A 106 -22.26 -32.68 -4.18
CA ALA A 106 -23.06 -32.14 -3.09
C ALA A 106 -24.41 -32.88 -2.98
N PRO A 107 -24.99 -33.01 -1.77
CA PRO A 107 -26.33 -33.56 -1.59
C PRO A 107 -27.37 -32.79 -2.42
N MET A 108 -28.35 -33.51 -2.95
CA MET A 108 -29.43 -32.94 -3.78
C MET A 108 -30.76 -32.98 -3.01
N SER A 109 -31.62 -31.99 -3.25
CA SER A 109 -33.00 -32.01 -2.74
C SER A 109 -33.79 -33.13 -3.39
N LEU A 110 -34.51 -33.94 -2.61
CA LEU A 110 -35.40 -35.00 -3.11
C LEU A 110 -36.49 -34.42 -4.02
N LEU A 111 -37.03 -33.23 -3.68
CA LEU A 111 -38.05 -32.57 -4.48
C LEU A 111 -37.54 -32.21 -5.88
N ILE A 112 -36.31 -31.71 -5.99
CA ILE A 112 -35.69 -31.40 -7.29
C ILE A 112 -35.29 -32.68 -8.01
N THR A 113 -34.73 -33.64 -7.28
CA THR A 113 -34.28 -34.91 -7.85
C THR A 113 -35.44 -35.69 -8.44
N VAL A 114 -36.60 -35.72 -7.79
CA VAL A 114 -37.78 -36.44 -8.28
C VAL A 114 -38.65 -35.55 -9.16
N GLY A 115 -38.98 -34.34 -8.72
CA GLY A 115 -39.83 -33.41 -9.46
C GLY A 115 -39.17 -32.94 -10.76
N GLY A 116 -37.90 -32.54 -10.73
CA GLY A 116 -37.15 -32.16 -11.94
C GLY A 116 -36.85 -33.36 -12.86
N ALA A 117 -36.46 -34.51 -12.31
CA ALA A 117 -36.18 -35.68 -13.15
C ALA A 117 -37.44 -36.28 -13.80
N VAL A 118 -38.57 -36.30 -13.11
CA VAL A 118 -39.79 -36.92 -13.65
C VAL A 118 -40.54 -35.95 -14.55
N VAL A 119 -40.60 -34.66 -14.23
CA VAL A 119 -41.41 -33.70 -14.99
C VAL A 119 -40.64 -33.16 -16.20
N PHE A 120 -39.39 -32.76 -16.01
CA PHE A 120 -38.61 -32.12 -17.08
C PHE A 120 -37.86 -33.14 -17.93
N ASN A 121 -37.14 -34.08 -17.32
CA ASN A 121 -36.30 -35.02 -18.09
C ASN A 121 -37.11 -36.06 -18.88
N VAL A 122 -38.31 -36.45 -18.41
CA VAL A 122 -39.24 -37.27 -19.20
C VAL A 122 -39.75 -36.47 -20.40
N ALA A 123 -40.23 -35.24 -20.19
CA ALA A 123 -40.72 -34.39 -21.26
C ALA A 123 -39.62 -34.08 -22.30
N ASN A 124 -38.41 -33.77 -21.84
CA ASN A 124 -37.23 -33.53 -22.68
C ASN A 124 -36.86 -34.76 -23.52
N GLY A 125 -36.79 -35.95 -22.89
CA GLY A 125 -36.52 -37.19 -23.60
C GLY A 125 -37.61 -37.53 -24.63
N PHE A 126 -38.88 -37.30 -24.28
CA PHE A 126 -40.01 -37.57 -25.16
C PHE A 126 -40.02 -36.70 -26.41
N VAL A 127 -39.91 -35.37 -26.25
CA VAL A 127 -39.92 -34.43 -27.36
C VAL A 127 -38.74 -34.66 -28.29
N ASN A 128 -37.52 -34.77 -27.75
CA ASN A 128 -36.34 -34.90 -28.59
C ASN A 128 -36.24 -36.28 -29.25
N GLY A 129 -36.64 -37.36 -28.56
CA GLY A 129 -36.69 -38.70 -29.12
C GLY A 129 -37.71 -38.81 -30.25
N THR A 130 -38.91 -38.28 -30.03
CA THR A 130 -39.99 -38.25 -31.04
C THR A 130 -39.59 -37.44 -32.27
N ALA A 131 -39.02 -36.26 -32.07
CA ALA A 131 -38.62 -35.40 -33.19
C ALA A 131 -37.47 -36.00 -34.01
N ALA A 132 -36.46 -36.57 -33.35
CA ALA A 132 -35.33 -37.16 -34.05
C ALA A 132 -35.72 -38.40 -34.87
N ALA A 133 -36.65 -39.21 -34.38
CA ALA A 133 -37.15 -40.39 -35.09
C ALA A 133 -37.81 -40.06 -36.43
N LEU A 134 -38.33 -38.83 -36.58
CA LEU A 134 -38.99 -38.34 -37.79
C LEU A 134 -38.03 -37.64 -38.76
N THR A 135 -36.71 -37.66 -38.50
CA THR A 135 -35.71 -37.03 -39.37
C THR A 135 -35.62 -37.79 -40.69
N ASP A 136 -35.81 -37.10 -41.82
CA ASP A 136 -35.76 -37.69 -43.16
C ASP A 136 -34.31 -37.97 -43.61
N GLU A 137 -34.10 -39.00 -44.44
CA GLU A 137 -32.80 -39.38 -44.99
C GLU A 137 -32.12 -38.21 -45.74
N LYS A 138 -32.90 -37.33 -46.37
CA LYS A 138 -32.41 -36.13 -47.08
C LYS A 138 -31.56 -35.22 -46.21
N ARG A 139 -31.77 -35.24 -44.89
CA ARG A 139 -31.03 -34.41 -43.93
C ARG A 139 -29.52 -34.65 -43.99
N LEU A 140 -29.07 -35.85 -44.36
CA LEU A 140 -27.65 -36.17 -44.55
C LEU A 140 -26.95 -35.34 -45.62
N PHE A 141 -27.69 -34.88 -46.63
CA PHE A 141 -27.14 -34.12 -47.76
C PHE A 141 -27.18 -32.61 -47.51
N GLU A 142 -27.74 -32.18 -46.38
CA GLU A 142 -27.80 -30.78 -45.99
C GLU A 142 -26.54 -30.41 -45.18
N TRP A 143 -25.86 -29.34 -45.58
CA TRP A 143 -24.64 -28.89 -44.91
C TRP A 143 -24.87 -28.55 -43.43
N GLN A 144 -26.09 -28.11 -43.09
CA GLN A 144 -26.51 -27.82 -41.71
C GLN A 144 -26.39 -29.06 -40.83
N PHE A 145 -26.72 -30.25 -41.33
CA PHE A 145 -26.63 -31.48 -40.55
C PHE A 145 -25.20 -31.71 -40.05
N TRP A 146 -24.22 -31.67 -40.95
CA TRP A 146 -22.82 -31.89 -40.62
C TRP A 146 -22.20 -30.78 -39.78
N ILE A 147 -22.58 -29.52 -40.02
CA ILE A 147 -22.18 -28.43 -39.12
C ILE A 147 -22.72 -28.67 -37.71
N GLY A 148 -23.99 -29.07 -37.58
CA GLY A 148 -24.56 -29.40 -36.29
C GLY A 148 -23.81 -30.52 -35.57
N VAL A 149 -23.47 -31.60 -36.27
CA VAL A 149 -22.67 -32.72 -35.73
C VAL A 149 -21.28 -32.26 -35.27
N ILE A 150 -20.60 -31.42 -36.05
CA ILE A 150 -19.27 -30.89 -35.69
C ILE A 150 -19.35 -30.00 -34.46
N VAL A 151 -20.32 -29.07 -34.43
CA VAL A 151 -20.55 -28.18 -33.28
C VAL A 151 -20.86 -29.00 -32.02
N PHE A 152 -21.66 -30.07 -32.16
CA PHE A 152 -21.94 -31.00 -31.08
C PHE A 152 -20.66 -31.65 -30.54
N ALA A 153 -19.83 -32.21 -31.43
CA ALA A 153 -18.60 -32.89 -31.03
C ALA A 153 -17.59 -31.96 -30.35
N VAL A 154 -17.47 -30.72 -30.83
CA VAL A 154 -16.64 -29.68 -30.21
C VAL A 154 -17.17 -29.32 -28.82
N GLY A 155 -18.48 -29.11 -28.69
CA GLY A 155 -19.13 -28.84 -27.41
C GLY A 155 -18.88 -29.96 -26.40
N MET A 156 -19.06 -31.22 -26.81
CA MET A 156 -18.86 -32.39 -25.96
C MET A 156 -17.40 -32.53 -25.53
N SER A 157 -16.45 -32.26 -26.43
CA SER A 157 -15.02 -32.27 -26.09
C SER A 157 -14.67 -31.21 -25.04
N ILE A 158 -15.23 -29.99 -25.17
CA ILE A 158 -15.04 -28.91 -24.20
C ILE A 158 -15.67 -29.28 -22.86
N ASN A 159 -16.90 -29.78 -22.86
CA ASN A 159 -17.64 -30.14 -21.65
C ASN A 159 -16.90 -31.22 -20.86
N VAL A 160 -16.56 -32.33 -21.52
CA VAL A 160 -15.80 -33.45 -20.93
C VAL A 160 -14.45 -32.95 -20.40
N SER A 161 -13.67 -32.22 -21.21
CA SER A 161 -12.36 -31.72 -20.78
C SER A 161 -12.46 -30.77 -19.57
N ALA A 162 -13.51 -29.95 -19.51
CA ALA A 162 -13.73 -29.03 -18.40
C ALA A 162 -14.12 -29.78 -17.12
N ASP A 163 -14.98 -30.79 -17.21
CA ASP A 163 -15.39 -31.64 -16.09
C ASP A 163 -14.18 -32.38 -15.48
N TYR A 164 -13.35 -33.03 -16.30
CA TYR A 164 -12.16 -33.72 -15.81
C TYR A 164 -11.13 -32.76 -15.18
N HIS A 165 -11.01 -31.53 -15.70
CA HIS A 165 -10.18 -30.52 -15.05
C HIS A 165 -10.73 -30.14 -13.67
N LEU A 166 -12.05 -29.92 -13.55
CA LEU A 166 -12.69 -29.67 -12.26
C LEU A 166 -12.52 -30.83 -11.28
N PHE A 167 -12.55 -32.08 -11.76
CA PHE A 167 -12.28 -33.26 -10.92
C PHE A 167 -10.85 -33.26 -10.37
N SER A 168 -9.86 -32.94 -11.20
CA SER A 168 -8.46 -32.86 -10.75
C SER A 168 -8.26 -31.83 -9.63
N LEU A 169 -8.92 -30.67 -9.73
CA LEU A 169 -8.89 -29.63 -8.70
C LEU A 169 -9.59 -30.07 -7.40
N ARG A 170 -10.68 -30.85 -7.52
CA ARG A 170 -11.38 -31.41 -6.34
C ARG A 170 -10.58 -32.52 -5.65
N GLN A 171 -9.77 -33.29 -6.38
CA GLN A 171 -8.88 -34.30 -5.78
C GLN A 171 -7.72 -33.66 -5.02
N GLN A 172 -7.12 -32.58 -5.55
CA GLN A 172 -6.09 -31.81 -4.84
C GLN A 172 -6.55 -31.25 -3.48
N LYS A 173 -7.87 -31.06 -3.30
CA LYS A 173 -8.48 -30.63 -2.03
C LYS A 173 -8.49 -31.74 -0.96
N ALA A 174 -8.44 -33.01 -1.34
CA ALA A 174 -8.59 -34.15 -0.41
C ALA A 174 -7.27 -34.62 0.23
N ASP A 175 -6.12 -34.35 -0.38
CA ASP A 175 -4.79 -34.76 0.09
C ASP A 175 -4.11 -33.76 1.07
N GLY A 176 -4.78 -32.66 1.42
CA GLY A 176 -4.24 -31.61 2.30
C GLY A 176 -4.90 -31.57 3.68
N ASP A 177 -4.14 -31.90 4.73
CA ASP A 177 -4.61 -32.03 6.12
C ASP A 177 -4.83 -30.67 6.85
N LYS A 178 -5.47 -29.69 6.19
CA LYS A 178 -5.87 -28.40 6.81
C LYS A 178 -7.24 -27.92 6.32
N PRO A 179 -8.19 -27.61 7.22
CA PRO A 179 -9.49 -27.10 6.83
C PRO A 179 -9.43 -25.57 6.66
N LYS A 180 -9.24 -25.10 5.42
CA LYS A 180 -9.75 -23.79 4.99
C LYS A 180 -10.28 -23.92 3.56
N GLN A 181 -11.53 -23.49 3.36
CA GLN A 181 -12.22 -23.48 2.06
C GLN A 181 -11.52 -22.54 1.07
N ARG A 182 -10.44 -22.97 0.44
CA ARG A 182 -9.87 -22.26 -0.72
C ARG A 182 -10.68 -22.66 -1.96
N TYR A 183 -11.43 -21.71 -2.51
CA TYR A 183 -12.09 -21.88 -3.81
C TYR A 183 -11.01 -21.82 -4.91
N PHE A 184 -10.91 -22.87 -5.72
CA PHE A 184 -9.96 -22.89 -6.83
C PHE A 184 -10.64 -22.36 -8.09
N ILE A 185 -10.03 -21.33 -8.69
CA ILE A 185 -10.44 -20.83 -10.01
C ILE A 185 -9.70 -21.68 -11.06
N PRO A 186 -10.40 -22.43 -11.94
CA PRO A 186 -9.76 -23.17 -13.01
C PRO A 186 -9.08 -22.21 -13.99
N ARG A 187 -7.81 -22.43 -14.32
CA ARG A 187 -7.00 -21.57 -15.21
C ARG A 187 -6.42 -22.30 -16.42
N LYS A 188 -6.93 -23.49 -16.74
CA LYS A 188 -6.44 -24.35 -17.84
C LYS A 188 -7.55 -24.66 -18.83
N GLY A 189 -7.19 -24.80 -20.10
CA GLY A 189 -8.11 -25.16 -21.18
C GLY A 189 -9.10 -24.04 -21.47
N MET A 190 -10.37 -24.40 -21.70
CA MET A 190 -11.41 -23.44 -22.09
C MET A 190 -11.78 -22.44 -20.97
N PHE A 191 -11.41 -22.73 -19.72
CA PHE A 191 -11.55 -21.80 -18.59
C PHE A 191 -10.70 -20.52 -18.69
N VAL A 192 -9.74 -20.47 -19.64
CA VAL A 192 -8.98 -19.23 -19.93
C VAL A 192 -9.85 -18.18 -20.62
N TYR A 193 -10.89 -18.59 -21.35
CA TYR A 193 -11.73 -17.65 -22.13
C TYR A 193 -13.16 -17.51 -21.60
N VAL A 194 -13.70 -18.53 -20.93
CA VAL A 194 -15.06 -18.49 -20.38
C VAL A 194 -15.08 -19.00 -18.93
N SER A 195 -15.77 -18.27 -18.04
CA SER A 195 -15.83 -18.55 -16.61
C SER A 195 -16.48 -19.90 -16.26
N ALA A 196 -17.29 -20.45 -17.17
CA ALA A 196 -18.08 -21.66 -17.00
C ALA A 196 -17.92 -22.59 -18.22
N ALA A 197 -16.69 -23.04 -18.48
CA ALA A 197 -16.34 -23.81 -19.68
C ALA A 197 -17.17 -25.08 -19.90
N ASN A 198 -17.50 -25.81 -18.83
CA ASN A 198 -18.34 -27.02 -18.91
C ASN A 198 -19.77 -26.67 -19.37
N TYR A 199 -20.35 -25.57 -18.86
CA TYR A 199 -21.66 -25.09 -19.28
C TYR A 199 -21.64 -24.55 -20.72
N PHE A 200 -20.58 -23.85 -21.11
CA PHE A 200 -20.40 -23.37 -22.48
C PHE A 200 -20.30 -24.54 -23.47
N GLY A 201 -19.52 -25.57 -23.15
CA GLY A 201 -19.43 -26.79 -23.95
C GLY A 201 -20.80 -27.42 -24.16
N GLU A 202 -21.59 -27.55 -23.10
CA GLU A 202 -22.93 -28.14 -23.18
C GLU A 202 -23.93 -27.29 -23.98
N ILE A 203 -23.83 -25.95 -23.93
CA ILE A 203 -24.63 -25.07 -24.81
C ILE A 203 -24.29 -25.33 -26.28
N LEU A 204 -23.01 -25.49 -26.60
CA LEU A 204 -22.57 -25.84 -27.95
C LEU A 204 -23.06 -27.23 -28.36
N GLU A 205 -23.06 -28.22 -27.46
CA GLU A 205 -23.63 -29.54 -27.71
C GLU A 205 -25.07 -29.43 -28.19
N TRP A 206 -25.93 -28.79 -27.40
CA TRP A 206 -27.35 -28.74 -27.72
C TRP A 206 -27.68 -27.80 -28.88
N ALA A 207 -26.91 -26.73 -29.08
CA ALA A 207 -27.00 -25.91 -30.28
C ALA A 207 -26.63 -26.71 -31.54
N GLY A 208 -25.54 -27.48 -31.48
CA GLY A 208 -25.15 -28.40 -32.55
C GLY A 208 -26.21 -29.46 -32.83
N TYR A 209 -26.79 -30.04 -31.77
CA TYR A 209 -27.88 -31.01 -31.89
C TYR A 209 -29.12 -30.43 -32.55
N ALA A 210 -29.50 -29.21 -32.18
CA ALA A 210 -30.65 -28.51 -32.77
C ALA A 210 -30.42 -28.18 -34.25
N ILE A 211 -29.22 -27.73 -34.60
CA ILE A 211 -28.81 -27.51 -35.99
C ILE A 211 -28.81 -28.83 -36.77
N ALA A 212 -28.34 -29.94 -36.19
CA ALA A 212 -28.32 -31.23 -36.85
C ALA A 212 -29.74 -31.77 -37.09
N SER A 213 -30.57 -31.81 -36.05
CA SER A 213 -31.94 -32.32 -36.11
C SER A 213 -32.93 -31.41 -36.84
N GLY A 214 -32.60 -30.12 -37.02
CA GLY A 214 -33.55 -29.13 -37.57
C GLY A 214 -34.68 -28.79 -36.60
N ASN A 215 -34.56 -29.20 -35.34
CA ASN A 215 -35.51 -28.94 -34.27
C ASN A 215 -34.84 -28.07 -33.21
N ILE A 216 -35.46 -26.97 -32.81
CA ILE A 216 -34.95 -26.06 -31.78
C ILE A 216 -35.24 -26.53 -30.34
N ALA A 217 -36.13 -27.52 -30.16
CA ALA A 217 -36.48 -28.06 -28.84
C ALA A 217 -35.28 -28.44 -27.94
N PRO A 218 -34.19 -29.06 -28.42
CA PRO A 218 -32.99 -29.35 -27.61
C PRO A 218 -32.38 -28.09 -26.95
N CYS A 219 -32.39 -26.94 -27.64
CA CYS A 219 -31.89 -25.69 -27.08
C CYS A 219 -32.76 -25.19 -25.91
N PHE A 220 -34.09 -25.26 -26.05
CA PHE A 220 -35.00 -24.87 -24.97
C PHE A 220 -34.90 -25.80 -23.77
N CYS A 221 -34.84 -27.11 -24.01
CA CYS A 221 -34.78 -28.14 -22.96
C CYS A 221 -33.40 -28.23 -22.26
N SER A 222 -32.35 -27.61 -22.78
CA SER A 222 -31.03 -27.57 -22.11
C SER A 222 -30.79 -26.28 -21.32
N SER A 223 -31.43 -25.19 -21.71
CA SER A 223 -31.16 -23.83 -21.22
C SER A 223 -31.99 -23.43 -19.99
N GLN A 224 -33.15 -24.03 -19.78
CA GLN A 224 -34.15 -23.54 -18.80
C GLN A 224 -33.78 -23.70 -17.32
N TRP A 225 -32.87 -24.62 -16.96
CA TRP A 225 -32.31 -24.69 -15.58
C TRP A 225 -31.02 -23.88 -15.41
N ARG A 226 -30.42 -23.44 -16.51
CA ARG A 226 -29.08 -22.82 -16.54
C ARG A 226 -29.16 -21.31 -16.69
N ILE A 227 -30.23 -20.80 -17.32
CA ILE A 227 -30.60 -19.38 -17.26
C ILE A 227 -30.98 -18.98 -15.83
N SER A 228 -31.54 -19.88 -15.01
CA SER A 228 -31.74 -19.66 -13.56
C SER A 228 -30.43 -19.35 -12.81
N PHE A 229 -29.30 -19.91 -13.24
CA PHE A 229 -27.98 -19.58 -12.68
C PHE A 229 -27.48 -18.21 -13.15
N LEU A 230 -27.85 -17.78 -14.37
CA LEU A 230 -27.61 -16.43 -14.86
C LEU A 230 -28.54 -15.42 -14.18
N ALA A 231 -29.78 -15.79 -13.91
CA ALA A 231 -30.75 -15.03 -13.12
C ALA A 231 -30.26 -14.86 -11.68
N ASP A 232 -29.83 -15.92 -10.98
CA ASP A 232 -29.19 -15.83 -9.66
C ASP A 232 -27.88 -14.99 -9.69
N TYR A 233 -27.21 -14.89 -10.85
CA TYR A 233 -26.05 -14.02 -11.05
C TYR A 233 -26.46 -12.55 -11.29
N LEU A 234 -27.57 -12.33 -12.00
CA LEU A 234 -28.15 -11.02 -12.33
C LEU A 234 -29.04 -10.43 -11.21
N ASN A 235 -29.50 -11.26 -10.27
CA ASN A 235 -30.37 -10.90 -9.15
C ASN A 235 -29.59 -10.35 -7.93
N THR A 236 -28.38 -9.86 -8.18
CA THR A 236 -27.56 -9.15 -7.20
C THR A 236 -27.98 -7.68 -7.13
N ASP A 237 -29.26 -7.39 -6.85
CA ASP A 237 -29.68 -6.02 -6.49
C ASP A 237 -29.51 -5.73 -4.98
N VAL A 238 -28.41 -6.27 -4.45
CA VAL A 238 -27.61 -5.73 -3.36
C VAL A 238 -26.19 -6.13 -3.73
N SER A 239 -25.37 -5.22 -4.27
CA SER A 239 -23.92 -5.45 -4.21
C SER A 239 -23.61 -5.73 -2.75
N SER A 240 -23.14 -6.94 -2.40
CA SER A 240 -22.75 -7.22 -1.01
C SER A 240 -21.84 -6.07 -0.53
N VAL A 241 -21.93 -5.67 0.75
CA VAL A 241 -21.08 -4.59 1.27
C VAL A 241 -19.61 -4.88 0.97
N THR A 242 -19.23 -6.15 1.05
CA THR A 242 -17.97 -6.70 0.53
C THR A 242 -17.66 -6.32 -0.93
N GLN A 243 -18.60 -6.51 -1.87
CA GLN A 243 -18.41 -6.11 -3.28
C GLN A 243 -18.23 -4.60 -3.42
N PHE A 244 -19.01 -3.78 -2.69
CA PHE A 244 -18.83 -2.33 -2.69
C PHE A 244 -17.43 -1.92 -2.20
N ILE A 245 -16.96 -2.54 -1.10
CA ILE A 245 -15.61 -2.32 -0.57
C ILE A 245 -14.55 -2.69 -1.61
N GLU A 246 -14.70 -3.84 -2.26
CA GLU A 246 -13.75 -4.32 -3.26
C GLU A 246 -13.71 -3.39 -4.50
N ASP A 247 -14.87 -2.97 -5.02
CA ASP A 247 -14.96 -2.04 -6.15
C ASP A 247 -14.37 -0.67 -5.82
N PHE A 248 -14.62 -0.19 -4.59
CA PHE A 248 -14.03 1.03 -4.09
C PHE A 248 -12.50 0.92 -4.02
N ASN A 249 -11.98 -0.13 -3.39
CA ASN A 249 -10.56 -0.35 -3.23
C ASN A 249 -9.84 -0.45 -4.59
N ASN A 250 -10.40 -1.20 -5.54
CA ASN A 250 -9.86 -1.30 -6.89
C ASN A 250 -9.83 0.06 -7.61
N SER A 251 -10.88 0.88 -7.44
CA SER A 251 -10.96 2.22 -8.03
C SER A 251 -9.92 3.16 -7.42
N TYR A 252 -9.75 3.11 -6.09
CA TYR A 252 -8.71 3.85 -5.38
C TYR A 252 -7.32 3.43 -5.85
N GLU A 253 -6.99 2.13 -5.86
CA GLU A 253 -5.69 1.61 -6.29
C GLU A 253 -5.33 2.12 -7.69
N HIS A 254 -6.28 2.06 -8.63
CA HIS A 254 -6.04 2.50 -10.00
C HIS A 254 -5.67 3.99 -10.08
N LYS A 255 -6.41 4.85 -9.35
CA LYS A 255 -6.17 6.30 -9.35
C LYS A 255 -4.91 6.67 -8.57
N HIS A 256 -4.72 6.06 -7.41
CA HIS A 256 -3.54 6.24 -6.56
C HIS A 256 -2.28 5.86 -7.33
N LYS A 257 -2.26 4.67 -7.95
CA LYS A 257 -1.12 4.20 -8.74
C LYS A 257 -0.82 5.13 -9.92
N ALA A 258 -1.84 5.58 -10.64
CA ALA A 258 -1.67 6.51 -11.75
C ALA A 258 -1.04 7.83 -11.30
N PHE A 259 -1.47 8.36 -10.15
CA PHE A 259 -0.87 9.55 -9.55
C PHE A 259 0.59 9.31 -9.13
N GLU A 260 0.85 8.26 -8.34
CA GLU A 260 2.17 7.96 -7.79
C GLU A 260 3.21 7.64 -8.89
N ASP A 261 2.83 6.91 -9.94
CA ASP A 261 3.73 6.60 -11.05
C ASP A 261 4.12 7.89 -11.81
N ASN A 262 3.18 8.82 -12.03
CA ASN A 262 3.47 10.11 -12.65
C ASN A 262 4.26 11.05 -11.72
N PHE A 263 3.96 11.01 -10.42
CA PHE A 263 4.69 11.76 -9.41
C PHE A 263 6.15 11.33 -9.39
N TRP A 264 6.40 10.03 -9.27
CA TRP A 264 7.75 9.47 -9.32
C TRP A 264 8.47 9.82 -10.61
N ALA A 265 7.85 9.59 -11.78
CA ALA A 265 8.46 9.90 -13.07
C ALA A 265 8.86 11.38 -13.20
N THR A 266 8.00 12.29 -12.74
CA THR A 266 8.27 13.74 -12.78
C THR A 266 9.37 14.12 -11.79
N LYS A 267 9.33 13.61 -10.56
CA LYS A 267 10.33 13.94 -9.53
C LYS A 267 11.71 13.36 -9.84
N MET A 268 11.76 12.19 -10.47
CA MET A 268 12.99 11.56 -10.91
C MET A 268 13.45 12.05 -12.29
N ASN A 269 12.69 12.93 -12.95
CA ASN A 269 12.98 13.43 -14.29
C ASN A 269 13.25 12.28 -15.29
N LEU A 270 12.36 11.28 -15.29
CA LEU A 270 12.42 10.11 -16.15
C LEU A 270 11.98 10.45 -17.58
N ALA A 271 12.42 9.64 -18.54
CA ALA A 271 12.01 9.80 -19.93
C ALA A 271 10.48 9.73 -20.08
N GLY A 272 9.90 10.75 -20.71
CA GLY A 272 8.46 10.83 -20.95
C GLY A 272 7.63 11.33 -19.76
N CYS A 273 8.23 11.84 -18.68
CA CYS A 273 7.48 12.47 -17.60
C CYS A 273 6.66 13.67 -18.11
N SER A 274 5.47 13.88 -17.54
CA SER A 274 4.57 14.97 -17.93
C SER A 274 3.97 15.63 -16.70
N SER A 275 4.23 16.94 -16.54
CA SER A 275 3.59 17.74 -15.49
C SER A 275 2.07 17.82 -15.67
N ASP A 276 1.60 17.82 -16.91
CA ASP A 276 0.16 17.83 -17.21
C ASP A 276 -0.51 16.52 -16.77
N GLU A 277 0.14 15.38 -17.02
CA GLU A 277 -0.37 14.07 -16.57
C GLU A 277 -0.32 13.92 -15.05
N LEU A 278 0.74 14.44 -14.40
CA LEU A 278 0.80 14.51 -12.94
C LEU A 278 -0.36 15.34 -12.38
N THR A 279 -0.62 16.52 -12.95
CA THR A 279 -1.75 17.36 -12.52
C THR A 279 -3.10 16.67 -12.77
N ARG A 280 -3.29 16.05 -13.94
CA ARG A 280 -4.53 15.32 -14.27
C ARG A 280 -4.80 14.19 -13.28
N THR A 281 -3.81 13.33 -13.05
CA THR A 281 -3.94 12.17 -12.16
C THR A 281 -4.09 12.57 -10.69
N LYS A 282 -3.42 13.63 -10.24
CA LYS A 282 -3.64 14.22 -8.91
C LYS A 282 -5.09 14.69 -8.75
N ASN A 283 -5.61 15.47 -9.72
CA ASN A 283 -6.97 15.96 -9.68
C ASN A 283 -8.01 14.83 -9.68
N GLU A 284 -7.77 13.73 -10.41
CA GLU A 284 -8.65 12.56 -10.41
C GLU A 284 -8.69 11.83 -9.06
N LEU A 285 -7.54 11.71 -8.38
CA LEU A 285 -7.46 11.14 -7.03
C LEU A 285 -8.14 12.06 -6.00
N ASP A 286 -7.84 13.36 -6.05
CA ASP A 286 -8.41 14.35 -5.15
C ASP A 286 -9.94 14.45 -5.31
N ALA A 287 -10.45 14.42 -6.55
CA ALA A 287 -11.89 14.40 -6.81
C ALA A 287 -12.56 13.12 -6.31
N PHE A 288 -11.87 11.98 -6.39
CA PHE A 288 -12.38 10.70 -5.87
C PHE A 288 -12.46 10.70 -4.34
N LEU A 289 -11.45 11.22 -3.65
CA LEU A 289 -11.43 11.35 -2.19
C LEU A 289 -12.33 12.51 -1.70
N GLY A 290 -12.61 13.49 -2.56
CA GLY A 290 -13.51 14.62 -2.29
C GLY A 290 -14.99 14.38 -2.60
N ASP A 291 -15.40 13.14 -2.92
CA ASP A 291 -16.78 12.84 -3.30
C ASP A 291 -17.74 12.73 -2.09
N ALA A 292 -18.52 13.78 -1.86
CA ALA A 292 -19.55 13.84 -0.81
C ALA A 292 -20.68 12.82 -0.96
N GLN A 293 -20.98 12.36 -2.20
CA GLN A 293 -21.97 11.31 -2.42
C GLN A 293 -21.44 9.96 -1.94
N MET A 294 -20.15 9.71 -2.15
CA MET A 294 -19.49 8.50 -1.67
C MET A 294 -19.46 8.44 -0.14
N LEU A 295 -19.15 9.56 0.53
CA LEU A 295 -19.26 9.66 1.99
C LEU A 295 -20.68 9.32 2.48
N SER A 296 -21.70 9.92 1.86
CA SER A 296 -23.11 9.68 2.21
C SER A 296 -23.52 8.21 2.04
N LYS A 297 -23.02 7.57 0.97
CA LYS A 297 -23.20 6.13 0.72
C LYS A 297 -22.53 5.28 1.80
N VAL A 298 -21.27 5.56 2.15
CA VAL A 298 -20.56 4.86 3.22
C VAL A 298 -21.29 4.99 4.56
N GLN A 299 -21.77 6.19 4.90
CA GLN A 299 -22.53 6.44 6.12
C GLN A 299 -23.85 5.66 6.13
N THR A 300 -24.53 5.56 5.00
CA THR A 300 -25.76 4.76 4.85
C THR A 300 -25.45 3.27 5.06
N LEU A 301 -24.38 2.76 4.46
CA LEU A 301 -23.96 1.37 4.63
C LEU A 301 -23.58 1.05 6.08
N LEU A 302 -22.93 1.98 6.79
CA LEU A 302 -22.58 1.84 8.21
C LEU A 302 -23.80 1.65 9.14
N GLN A 303 -25.00 2.07 8.72
CA GLN A 303 -26.22 1.87 9.50
C GLN A 303 -26.85 0.47 9.34
N ARG A 304 -26.30 -0.38 8.47
CA ARG A 304 -26.81 -1.74 8.27
C ARG A 304 -26.59 -2.61 9.51
N PRO A 305 -27.62 -3.32 10.00
CA PRO A 305 -27.51 -4.16 11.19
C PRO A 305 -26.76 -5.48 10.94
N ASP A 306 -26.56 -5.87 9.68
CA ASP A 306 -25.97 -7.15 9.26
C ASP A 306 -24.48 -7.06 8.87
N LEU A 307 -23.81 -5.94 9.17
CA LEU A 307 -22.39 -5.78 8.88
C LEU A 307 -21.52 -6.74 9.70
N SER A 308 -20.55 -7.39 9.03
CA SER A 308 -19.45 -8.04 9.73
C SER A 308 -18.52 -7.01 10.40
N VAL A 309 -17.75 -7.46 11.39
CA VAL A 309 -16.76 -6.62 12.09
C VAL A 309 -15.75 -6.00 11.11
N GLU A 310 -15.27 -6.77 10.13
CA GLU A 310 -14.30 -6.31 9.13
C GLU A 310 -14.92 -5.32 8.13
N GLU A 311 -16.17 -5.53 7.71
CA GLU A 311 -16.86 -4.56 6.84
C GLU A 311 -17.09 -3.24 7.57
N ALA A 312 -17.58 -3.29 8.83
CA ALA A 312 -17.77 -2.09 9.62
C ALA A 312 -16.44 -1.33 9.86
N LYS A 313 -15.36 -2.06 10.15
CA LYS A 313 -14.02 -1.49 10.30
C LYS A 313 -13.54 -0.81 9.01
N THR A 314 -13.74 -1.46 7.86
CA THR A 314 -13.34 -0.94 6.55
C THR A 314 -14.15 0.30 6.16
N LEU A 315 -15.46 0.27 6.35
CA LEU A 315 -16.32 1.43 6.08
C LEU A 315 -16.00 2.61 7.01
N ARG A 316 -15.58 2.38 8.25
CA ARG A 316 -15.12 3.45 9.15
C ARG A 316 -13.83 4.11 8.68
N ILE A 317 -12.87 3.36 8.12
CA ILE A 317 -11.67 3.99 7.55
C ILE A 317 -12.02 4.77 6.28
N PHE A 318 -12.99 4.32 5.48
CA PHE A 318 -13.49 5.10 4.33
C PHE A 318 -14.08 6.42 4.82
N GLU A 319 -14.99 6.36 5.81
CA GLU A 319 -15.62 7.55 6.38
C GLU A 319 -14.58 8.53 6.95
N ARG A 320 -13.61 8.02 7.72
CA ARG A 320 -12.52 8.84 8.29
C ARG A 320 -11.70 9.50 7.20
N THR A 321 -11.36 8.76 6.14
CA THR A 321 -10.60 9.29 5.00
C THR A 321 -11.38 10.38 4.31
N PHE A 322 -12.63 10.13 3.90
CA PHE A 322 -13.49 11.14 3.26
C PHE A 322 -13.62 12.44 4.05
N LYS A 323 -13.77 12.34 5.38
CA LYS A 323 -13.85 13.51 6.27
C LYS A 323 -12.57 14.37 6.28
N CYS A 324 -11.42 13.81 5.88
CA CYS A 324 -10.17 14.57 5.72
C CYS A 324 -10.10 15.39 4.42
N TYR A 325 -10.86 15.01 3.37
CA TYR A 325 -10.77 15.63 2.03
C TYR A 325 -12.00 16.44 1.62
N ILE A 326 -13.18 16.13 2.17
CA ILE A 326 -14.43 16.77 1.74
C ILE A 326 -14.63 18.12 2.45
N ILE A 327 -14.84 19.15 1.64
CA ILE A 327 -15.39 20.44 2.06
C ILE A 327 -16.79 20.54 1.44
N THR A 328 -17.83 20.62 2.28
CA THR A 328 -19.22 20.49 1.83
C THR A 328 -19.90 21.83 1.50
N ASP A 329 -19.39 22.95 1.99
CA ASP A 329 -19.97 24.27 1.75
C ASP A 329 -19.27 25.03 0.60
N ALA A 330 -20.05 25.76 -0.20
CA ALA A 330 -19.56 26.44 -1.40
C ALA A 330 -18.53 27.55 -1.08
N ASP A 331 -18.63 28.18 0.08
CA ASP A 331 -17.68 29.20 0.51
C ASP A 331 -16.32 28.58 0.85
N GLY A 332 -16.31 27.43 1.54
CA GLY A 332 -15.11 26.65 1.83
C GLY A 332 -14.42 26.14 0.58
N VAL A 333 -15.17 25.65 -0.42
CA VAL A 333 -14.61 25.25 -1.73
C VAL A 333 -13.93 26.44 -2.41
N ARG A 334 -14.59 27.61 -2.46
CA ARG A 334 -14.01 28.83 -3.02
C ARG A 334 -12.73 29.24 -2.28
N MET A 335 -12.72 29.20 -0.95
CA MET A 335 -11.51 29.51 -0.16
C MET A 335 -10.36 28.53 -0.43
N ARG A 336 -10.66 27.24 -0.64
CA ARG A 336 -9.65 26.24 -1.01
C ARG A 336 -9.04 26.53 -2.37
N GLU A 337 -9.85 26.92 -3.36
CA GLU A 337 -9.35 27.34 -4.68
C GLU A 337 -8.49 28.60 -4.60
N ASP A 338 -8.91 29.58 -3.79
CA ASP A 338 -8.13 30.80 -3.52
C ASP A 338 -6.78 30.48 -2.86
N LEU A 339 -6.76 29.56 -1.89
CA LEU A 339 -5.52 29.08 -1.26
C LEU A 339 -4.59 28.43 -2.28
N ASN A 340 -5.11 27.54 -3.14
CA ASN A 340 -4.31 26.90 -4.18
C ASN A 340 -3.67 27.93 -5.13
N ARG A 341 -4.41 29.01 -5.48
CA ARG A 341 -3.87 30.12 -6.28
C ARG A 341 -2.75 30.88 -5.55
N LEU A 342 -2.95 31.20 -4.27
CA LEU A 342 -1.96 31.91 -3.47
C LEU A 342 -0.69 31.07 -3.25
N GLU A 343 -0.82 29.77 -3.00
CA GLU A 343 0.31 28.87 -2.85
C GLU A 343 1.08 28.68 -4.16
N ALA A 344 0.38 28.57 -5.29
CA ALA A 344 1.02 28.54 -6.61
C ALA A 344 1.82 29.83 -6.88
N LYS A 345 1.24 30.99 -6.53
CA LYS A 345 1.92 32.29 -6.62
C LYS A 345 3.15 32.35 -5.72
N LEU A 346 3.05 31.91 -4.46
CA LEU A 346 4.19 31.86 -3.55
C LEU A 346 5.30 30.92 -4.06
N ALA A 347 4.92 29.75 -4.58
CA ALA A 347 5.88 28.80 -5.16
C ALA A 347 6.62 29.40 -6.37
N GLU A 348 5.91 30.14 -7.23
CA GLU A 348 6.50 30.84 -8.37
C GLU A 348 7.42 31.99 -7.93
N HIS A 349 6.98 32.79 -6.95
CA HIS A 349 7.79 33.86 -6.35
C HIS A 349 9.08 33.29 -5.77
N ARG A 350 9.01 32.19 -5.00
CA ARG A 350 10.18 31.48 -4.45
C ARG A 350 11.13 30.95 -5.51
N ARG A 351 10.62 30.42 -6.64
CA ARG A 351 11.47 29.95 -7.75
C ARG A 351 12.28 31.09 -8.39
N ALA A 352 11.74 32.30 -8.38
CA ALA A 352 12.45 33.48 -8.89
C ALA A 352 13.52 34.02 -7.91
N PHE A 353 13.57 33.50 -6.69
CA PHE A 353 14.52 33.96 -5.67
C PHE A 353 15.95 33.49 -5.96
N LYS A 354 16.85 34.44 -6.21
CA LYS A 354 18.28 34.17 -6.29
C LYS A 354 18.87 34.11 -4.88
N LEU A 355 18.87 32.91 -4.30
CA LEU A 355 19.49 32.67 -3.00
C LEU A 355 21.02 32.67 -3.15
N GLY A 356 21.71 33.31 -2.20
CA GLY A 356 23.15 33.42 -2.21
C GLY A 356 23.66 34.33 -1.10
N TYR A 357 24.91 34.76 -1.22
CA TYR A 357 25.54 35.68 -0.27
C TYR A 357 26.43 36.69 -1.01
N PHE A 358 26.68 37.83 -0.39
CA PHE A 358 27.71 38.75 -0.87
C PHE A 358 29.05 38.34 -0.24
N HIS A 359 30.05 38.04 -1.08
CA HIS A 359 31.36 37.65 -0.58
C HIS A 359 31.97 38.81 0.22
N PRO A 360 32.45 38.58 1.46
CA PRO A 360 32.85 39.66 2.38
C PRO A 360 33.97 40.54 1.83
N ASP A 361 34.92 39.96 1.07
CA ASP A 361 36.07 40.71 0.57
C ASP A 361 35.83 41.43 -0.76
N SER A 362 35.06 40.83 -1.68
CA SER A 362 34.85 41.35 -3.04
C SER A 362 33.52 42.06 -3.22
N ASN A 363 32.59 41.89 -2.28
CA ASN A 363 31.20 42.35 -2.34
C ASN A 363 30.45 41.89 -3.61
N VAL A 364 30.92 40.79 -4.22
CA VAL A 364 30.25 40.16 -5.36
C VAL A 364 29.21 39.17 -4.83
N PHE A 365 28.02 39.20 -5.43
CA PHE A 365 26.98 38.22 -5.13
C PHE A 365 27.36 36.84 -5.68
N VAL A 366 27.34 35.84 -4.82
CA VAL A 366 27.58 34.43 -5.14
C VAL A 366 26.28 33.67 -4.91
N GLU A 367 25.69 33.15 -5.99
CA GLU A 367 24.49 32.31 -5.92
C GLU A 367 24.84 30.96 -5.28
N ALA A 368 24.03 30.54 -4.31
CA ALA A 368 24.24 29.30 -3.57
C ALA A 368 22.92 28.76 -3.02
N SER A 369 22.75 27.44 -3.05
CA SER A 369 21.59 26.77 -2.46
C SER A 369 21.62 26.84 -0.93
N SER A 370 20.46 26.64 -0.29
CA SER A 370 20.38 26.62 1.19
C SER A 370 21.28 25.55 1.82
N VAL A 371 21.55 24.46 1.11
CA VAL A 371 22.46 23.39 1.53
C VAL A 371 23.91 23.87 1.48
N GLN A 372 24.29 24.53 0.38
CA GLN A 372 25.64 25.10 0.22
C GLN A 372 25.92 26.18 1.27
N LEU A 373 24.98 27.10 1.51
CA LEU A 373 25.11 28.14 2.54
C LEU A 373 25.35 27.52 3.93
N ARG A 374 24.54 26.52 4.33
CA ARG A 374 24.71 25.83 5.61
C ARG A 374 26.02 25.03 5.68
N SER A 375 26.48 24.47 4.57
CA SER A 375 27.77 23.77 4.51
C SER A 375 28.92 24.75 4.77
N ILE A 376 28.95 25.89 4.07
CA ILE A 376 29.96 26.95 4.27
C ILE A 376 29.92 27.46 5.73
N MET A 377 28.73 27.65 6.31
CA MET A 377 28.59 28.05 7.71
C MET A 377 29.14 27.03 8.71
N ARG A 378 29.33 25.76 8.33
CA ARG A 378 29.87 24.71 9.21
C ARG A 378 31.36 24.46 9.00
N THR A 379 31.91 24.81 7.84
CA THR A 379 33.27 24.40 7.44
C THR A 379 34.23 25.55 7.17
N SER A 380 33.74 26.76 6.88
CA SER A 380 34.60 27.90 6.57
C SER A 380 35.24 28.48 7.83
N ASP A 381 36.57 28.61 7.85
CA ASP A 381 37.32 29.31 8.90
C ASP A 381 37.05 30.83 8.93
N ASN A 382 36.61 31.43 7.81
CA ASN A 382 36.29 32.85 7.73
C ASN A 382 34.91 33.14 8.34
N GLU A 383 34.85 33.79 9.51
CA GLU A 383 33.59 34.17 10.18
C GLU A 383 32.75 35.14 9.34
N ALA A 384 33.35 36.12 8.68
CA ALA A 384 32.61 37.08 7.87
C ALA A 384 31.89 36.37 6.71
N LEU A 385 32.51 35.34 6.13
CA LEU A 385 31.88 34.49 5.11
C LEU A 385 30.73 33.66 5.70
N ARG A 386 30.90 33.09 6.89
CA ARG A 386 29.81 32.37 7.59
C ARG A 386 28.63 33.29 7.87
N LYS A 387 28.88 34.51 8.35
CA LYS A 387 27.84 35.52 8.59
C LYS A 387 27.14 35.92 7.29
N ALA A 388 27.88 36.16 6.22
CA ALA A 388 27.30 36.50 4.92
C ALA A 388 26.37 35.38 4.39
N CYS A 389 26.75 34.11 4.59
CA CYS A 389 25.89 32.97 4.25
C CYS A 389 24.63 32.91 5.11
N TRP A 390 24.74 33.22 6.40
CA TRP A 390 23.59 33.30 7.31
C TRP A 390 22.65 34.46 6.98
N ASP A 391 23.19 35.64 6.64
CA ASP A 391 22.40 36.78 6.15
C ASP A 391 21.67 36.41 4.84
N GLY A 392 22.34 35.64 3.96
CA GLY A 392 21.75 35.02 2.78
C GLY A 392 20.56 34.13 3.12
N MET A 393 20.69 33.24 4.11
CA MET A 393 19.59 32.41 4.61
C MET A 393 18.44 33.24 5.21
N ARG A 394 18.77 34.29 5.97
CA ARG A 394 17.80 35.22 6.59
C ARG A 394 16.97 35.99 5.55
N SER A 395 17.54 36.26 4.38
CA SER A 395 16.85 37.00 3.32
C SER A 395 15.63 36.27 2.72
N ILE A 396 15.50 34.95 2.94
CA ILE A 396 14.34 34.16 2.52
C ILE A 396 13.05 34.66 3.17
N GLY A 397 13.08 34.95 4.48
CA GLY A 397 11.89 35.31 5.24
C GLY A 397 11.19 36.59 4.73
N PRO A 398 11.90 37.73 4.65
CA PRO A 398 11.35 38.96 4.09
C PRO A 398 10.83 38.80 2.65
N PHE A 399 11.46 37.93 1.86
CA PHE A 399 11.08 37.70 0.47
C PHE A 399 9.72 36.97 0.35
N ILE A 400 9.46 35.98 1.20
CA ILE A 400 8.21 35.18 1.14
C ILE A 400 7.06 35.75 1.97
N ALA A 401 7.37 36.61 2.96
CA ALA A 401 6.41 37.05 3.97
C ALA A 401 5.13 37.71 3.42
N PRO A 402 5.15 38.54 2.36
CA PRO A 402 3.95 39.20 1.86
C PRO A 402 2.86 38.21 1.41
N GLU A 403 3.18 37.25 0.56
CA GLU A 403 2.23 36.20 0.15
C GLU A 403 1.90 35.26 1.32
N PHE A 404 2.88 34.94 2.17
CA PHE A 404 2.67 33.99 3.25
C PHE A 404 1.69 34.49 4.31
N VAL A 405 1.70 35.79 4.63
CA VAL A 405 0.70 36.41 5.51
C VAL A 405 -0.72 36.18 4.98
N GLU A 406 -0.95 36.42 3.68
CA GLU A 406 -2.28 36.26 3.08
C GLU A 406 -2.73 34.79 3.07
N ILE A 407 -1.80 33.86 2.84
CA ILE A 407 -2.05 32.42 2.96
C ILE A 407 -2.49 32.05 4.38
N VAL A 408 -1.76 32.51 5.41
CA VAL A 408 -2.07 32.22 6.82
C VAL A 408 -3.46 32.74 7.21
N LYS A 409 -3.81 33.97 6.79
CA LYS A 409 -5.15 34.54 7.03
C LYS A 409 -6.25 33.67 6.42
N LEU A 410 -6.09 33.30 5.14
CA LEU A 410 -7.09 32.52 4.43
C LEU A 410 -7.21 31.09 4.96
N ARG A 411 -6.08 30.47 5.35
CA ARG A 411 -6.04 29.17 6.05
C ARG A 411 -6.85 29.20 7.33
N ASN A 412 -6.66 30.23 8.17
CA ASN A 412 -7.42 30.41 9.40
C ASN A 412 -8.91 30.67 9.15
N LYS A 413 -9.24 31.47 8.13
CA LYS A 413 -10.63 31.74 7.76
C LYS A 413 -11.35 30.45 7.34
N LEU A 414 -10.71 29.63 6.50
CA LEU A 414 -11.24 28.32 6.10
C LEU A 414 -11.41 27.38 7.30
N ALA A 415 -10.39 27.26 8.15
CA ALA A 415 -10.48 26.37 9.31
C ALA A 415 -11.63 26.76 10.26
N ARG A 416 -11.82 28.07 10.49
CA ARG A 416 -12.92 28.59 11.32
C ARG A 416 -14.29 28.36 10.68
N SER A 417 -14.42 28.46 9.34
CA SER A 417 -15.69 28.15 8.66
C SER A 417 -16.07 26.67 8.79
N LEU A 418 -15.08 25.80 8.94
CA LEU A 418 -15.25 24.36 9.18
C LEU A 418 -15.42 24.00 10.67
N GLY A 419 -15.45 24.99 11.58
CA GLY A 419 -15.69 24.79 13.01
C GLY A 419 -14.45 24.52 13.87
N PHE A 420 -13.25 24.68 13.31
CA PHE A 420 -11.99 24.56 14.06
C PHE A 420 -11.53 25.90 14.64
N GLU A 421 -10.68 25.86 15.68
CA GLU A 421 -10.19 27.08 16.33
C GLU A 421 -9.27 27.91 15.40
N CYS A 422 -8.38 27.21 14.70
CA CYS A 422 -7.45 27.76 13.72
C CYS A 422 -7.00 26.65 12.75
N PHE A 423 -6.20 27.01 11.74
CA PHE A 423 -5.70 26.05 10.76
C PHE A 423 -4.86 24.93 11.38
N TYR A 424 -4.05 25.24 12.39
CA TYR A 424 -3.24 24.24 13.07
C TYR A 424 -4.12 23.17 13.73
N ASP A 425 -5.19 23.58 14.43
CA ASP A 425 -6.13 22.65 15.08
C ASP A 425 -6.85 21.74 14.08
N MET A 426 -7.24 22.27 12.93
CA MET A 426 -7.81 21.50 11.83
C MET A 426 -6.84 20.43 11.32
N LYS A 427 -5.58 20.79 11.05
CA LYS A 427 -4.57 19.85 10.52
C LYS A 427 -4.24 18.74 11.50
N VAL A 428 -4.00 19.07 12.78
CA VAL A 428 -3.71 18.07 13.82
C VAL A 428 -4.91 17.16 14.02
N THR A 429 -6.14 17.69 14.08
CA THR A 429 -7.34 16.86 14.26
C THR A 429 -7.53 15.88 13.10
N ALA A 430 -7.27 16.32 11.87
CA ALA A 430 -7.39 15.47 10.69
C ALA A 430 -6.35 14.35 10.65
N ALA A 431 -5.08 14.65 10.92
CA ALA A 431 -3.98 13.67 10.84
C ALA A 431 -3.90 12.78 12.10
N GLU A 432 -3.96 13.40 13.28
CA GLU A 432 -3.62 12.75 14.55
C GLU A 432 -4.84 12.18 15.29
N GLY A 433 -6.05 12.61 14.92
CA GLY A 433 -7.28 12.20 15.60
C GLY A 433 -7.53 12.90 16.94
N PHE A 434 -6.66 13.85 17.33
CA PHE A 434 -6.83 14.74 18.48
C PHE A 434 -6.51 16.19 18.10
N GLY A 435 -7.02 17.17 18.86
CA GLY A 435 -6.80 18.59 18.57
C GLY A 435 -5.55 19.18 19.23
N LYS A 436 -5.27 20.45 18.94
CA LYS A 436 -4.09 21.16 19.46
C LYS A 436 -4.05 21.23 21.00
N LYS A 437 -5.22 21.17 21.65
CA LYS A 437 -5.38 21.19 23.12
C LYS A 437 -4.77 19.96 23.80
N THR A 438 -4.64 18.84 23.09
CA THR A 438 -3.93 17.66 23.58
C THR A 438 -2.44 17.74 23.21
N LEU A 439 -2.13 18.22 22.01
CA LEU A 439 -0.77 18.28 21.48
C LEU A 439 0.16 19.20 22.30
N PHE A 440 -0.20 20.48 22.44
CA PHE A 440 0.75 21.46 22.97
C PHE A 440 1.12 21.24 24.44
N PRO A 441 0.24 20.76 25.34
CA PRO A 441 0.67 20.39 26.68
C PRO A 441 1.79 19.33 26.71
N ILE A 442 1.82 18.40 25.75
CA ILE A 442 2.89 17.40 25.62
C ILE A 442 4.21 18.10 25.21
N LEU A 443 4.16 18.95 24.20
CA LEU A 443 5.33 19.67 23.68
C LEU A 443 5.88 20.71 24.68
N GLU A 444 5.00 21.42 25.38
CA GLU A 444 5.34 22.39 26.42
C GLU A 444 6.04 21.73 27.60
N LYS A 445 5.53 20.57 28.05
CA LYS A 445 6.19 19.78 29.10
C LYS A 445 7.59 19.34 28.69
N LEU A 446 7.77 18.90 27.43
CA LEU A 446 9.08 18.53 26.90
C LEU A 446 10.02 19.73 26.84
N LEU A 447 9.56 20.87 26.29
CA LEU A 447 10.34 22.10 26.20
C LEU A 447 10.77 22.59 27.60
N ALA A 448 9.85 22.63 28.56
CA ALA A 448 10.12 23.11 29.90
C ALA A 448 11.24 22.30 30.57
N ARG A 449 11.28 20.98 30.38
CA ARG A 449 12.33 20.11 30.91
C ARG A 449 13.65 20.23 30.17
N ALA A 450 13.61 20.51 28.86
CA ALA A 450 14.81 20.70 28.06
C ALA A 450 15.55 22.03 28.36
N LYS A 451 14.88 23.01 28.98
CA LYS A 451 15.44 24.35 29.19
C LYS A 451 16.70 24.37 30.03
N ASP A 452 16.72 23.66 31.15
CA ASP A 452 17.90 23.64 32.03
C ASP A 452 19.10 22.98 31.36
N ILE A 453 18.85 21.90 30.60
CA ILE A 453 19.86 21.21 29.80
C ILE A 453 20.42 22.14 28.71
N GLN A 454 19.52 22.85 28.00
CA GLN A 454 19.90 23.81 26.97
C GLN A 454 20.74 24.96 27.53
N ASN A 455 20.34 25.54 28.67
CA ASN A 455 21.08 26.63 29.29
C ASN A 455 22.49 26.18 29.68
N LYS A 456 22.61 25.00 30.30
CA LYS A 456 23.92 24.39 30.63
C LYS A 456 24.76 24.15 29.38
N ALA A 457 24.16 23.66 28.30
CA ALA A 457 24.85 23.44 27.02
C ALA A 457 25.35 24.76 26.39
N LEU A 458 24.56 25.83 26.42
CA LEU A 458 24.96 27.17 25.95
C LEU A 458 26.10 27.75 26.80
N GLU A 459 26.00 27.64 28.13
CA GLU A 459 27.05 28.09 29.05
C GLU A 459 28.37 27.34 28.83
N THR A 460 28.28 26.02 28.64
CA THR A 460 29.44 25.16 28.37
C THR A 460 30.08 25.52 27.04
N LEU A 461 29.29 25.65 25.97
CA LEU A 461 29.80 26.02 24.65
C LEU A 461 30.47 27.40 24.67
N ALA A 462 29.87 28.39 25.33
CA ALA A 462 30.44 29.73 25.46
C ALA A 462 31.74 29.72 26.26
N LYS A 463 31.85 28.89 27.30
CA LYS A 463 33.06 28.73 28.10
C LYS A 463 34.18 28.06 27.31
N GLU A 464 33.87 27.04 26.52
CA GLU A 464 34.86 26.24 25.77
C GLU A 464 35.31 26.89 24.46
N LYS A 465 34.39 27.56 23.75
CA LYS A 465 34.59 28.07 22.39
C LYS A 465 34.41 29.59 22.27
N GLY A 466 34.12 30.27 23.37
CA GLY A 466 33.83 31.71 23.41
C GLY A 466 32.37 32.04 23.11
N ALA A 467 31.90 33.20 23.58
CA ALA A 467 30.51 33.64 23.41
C ALA A 467 30.09 33.75 21.93
N ASP A 468 31.03 34.01 21.03
CA ASP A 468 30.78 34.08 19.59
C ASP A 468 30.36 32.74 18.99
N ALA A 469 30.68 31.61 19.62
CA ALA A 469 30.20 30.29 19.21
C ALA A 469 28.68 30.15 19.33
N LEU A 470 28.00 31.00 20.11
CA LEU A 470 26.55 30.94 20.28
C LEU A 470 25.77 31.56 19.12
N LYS A 471 26.42 32.41 18.30
CA LYS A 471 25.82 33.07 17.14
C LYS A 471 25.32 32.04 16.12
N GLY A 472 24.19 32.32 15.46
CA GLY A 472 23.58 31.42 14.48
C GLY A 472 24.51 30.98 13.35
N TRP A 473 25.47 31.84 12.96
CA TRP A 473 26.47 31.53 11.93
C TRP A 473 27.74 30.84 12.43
N ASN A 474 27.90 30.66 13.74
CA ASN A 474 29.11 30.07 14.33
C ASN A 474 28.85 28.77 15.08
N ARG A 475 27.63 28.54 15.60
CA ARG A 475 27.34 27.35 16.41
C ARG A 475 27.62 26.04 15.67
N GLY A 476 27.18 25.95 14.42
CA GLY A 476 27.44 24.77 13.58
C GLY A 476 28.93 24.55 13.34
N PHE A 477 29.70 25.60 13.08
CA PHE A 477 31.16 25.54 12.93
C PHE A 477 31.86 25.10 14.22
N ALA A 478 31.43 25.64 15.37
CA ALA A 478 32.01 25.31 16.67
C ALA A 478 31.81 23.83 17.07
N LEU A 479 30.76 23.19 16.56
CA LEU A 479 30.40 21.80 16.85
C LEU A 479 30.86 20.80 15.78
N ALA A 480 30.98 21.21 14.50
CA ALA A 480 31.24 20.28 13.39
C ALA A 480 32.62 19.59 13.47
N GLY A 481 33.67 20.33 13.82
CA GLY A 481 35.04 19.80 13.86
C GLY A 481 35.50 19.14 12.55
N ASP A 482 36.36 18.13 12.65
CA ASP A 482 36.89 17.28 11.56
C ASP A 482 36.19 15.89 11.49
N LEU A 483 35.21 15.63 12.34
CA LEU A 483 34.63 14.29 12.58
C LEU A 483 34.08 13.65 11.30
N SER A 484 33.31 14.40 10.51
CA SER A 484 32.72 13.87 9.27
C SER A 484 33.78 13.37 8.28
N ALA A 485 34.93 14.04 8.18
CA ALA A 485 36.01 13.62 7.31
C ALA A 485 36.74 12.38 7.84
N LEU A 486 36.84 12.23 9.17
CA LEU A 486 37.45 11.07 9.81
C LEU A 486 36.56 9.82 9.76
N GLN A 487 35.24 10.00 9.77
CA GLN A 487 34.27 8.90 9.71
C GLN A 487 33.96 8.44 8.29
N ASP A 488 34.08 9.33 7.30
CA ASP A 488 33.75 9.05 5.88
C ASP A 488 34.33 7.73 5.33
N PRO A 489 35.59 7.35 5.63
CA PRO A 489 36.15 6.09 5.14
C PRO A 489 35.40 4.83 5.57
N TYR A 490 34.61 4.89 6.65
CA TYR A 490 33.84 3.78 7.22
C TYR A 490 32.38 3.73 6.75
N PHE A 491 31.95 4.70 5.92
CA PHE A 491 30.63 4.73 5.30
C PHE A 491 30.73 4.80 3.77
N PRO A 492 31.38 3.83 3.11
CA PRO A 492 31.42 3.80 1.66
C PRO A 492 30.00 3.64 1.08
N PHE A 493 29.61 4.55 0.18
CA PHE A 493 28.25 4.57 -0.35
C PHE A 493 27.92 3.31 -1.17
N GLU A 494 28.89 2.75 -1.86
CA GLU A 494 28.73 1.57 -2.71
C GLU A 494 28.28 0.31 -1.93
N THR A 495 28.54 0.24 -0.62
CA THR A 495 28.10 -0.87 0.24
C THR A 495 26.89 -0.51 1.11
N ALA A 496 26.38 0.73 1.04
CA ALA A 496 25.31 1.21 1.91
C ALA A 496 24.02 0.37 1.80
N VAL A 497 23.64 -0.05 0.58
CA VAL A 497 22.46 -0.92 0.35
C VAL A 497 22.64 -2.27 1.02
N ASN A 498 23.87 -2.81 1.02
CA ASN A 498 24.19 -4.09 1.65
C ASN A 498 24.15 -3.97 3.19
N ALA A 499 24.74 -2.91 3.75
CA ALA A 499 24.70 -2.63 5.19
C ALA A 499 23.25 -2.48 5.71
N TRP A 500 22.42 -1.74 4.96
CA TRP A 500 20.99 -1.61 5.23
C TRP A 500 20.28 -2.97 5.21
N ALA A 501 20.43 -3.74 4.13
CA ALA A 501 19.75 -5.01 3.96
C ALA A 501 20.09 -6.01 5.09
N ARG A 502 21.36 -6.08 5.48
CA ARG A 502 21.83 -6.94 6.57
C ARG A 502 21.33 -6.49 7.93
N SER A 503 21.37 -5.19 8.21
CA SER A 503 20.84 -4.63 9.46
C SER A 503 19.36 -4.99 9.65
N PHE A 504 18.56 -4.84 8.59
CA PHE A 504 17.13 -5.15 8.63
C PHE A 504 16.87 -6.66 8.76
N ALA A 505 17.61 -7.49 8.02
CA ALA A 505 17.49 -8.94 8.13
C ALA A 505 17.87 -9.42 9.54
N ALA A 506 18.89 -8.81 10.15
CA ALA A 506 19.34 -9.15 11.49
C ALA A 506 18.28 -8.85 12.55
N LEU A 507 17.56 -7.75 12.39
CA LEU A 507 16.38 -7.35 13.19
C LEU A 507 15.12 -8.20 12.91
N GLY A 508 15.17 -9.16 11.98
CA GLY A 508 14.01 -10.00 11.66
C GLY A 508 12.94 -9.28 10.84
N ILE A 509 13.30 -8.18 10.17
CA ILE A 509 12.39 -7.39 9.34
C ILE A 509 12.23 -8.08 7.98
N THR A 510 10.99 -8.11 7.49
CA THR A 510 10.61 -8.65 6.18
C THR A 510 9.68 -7.68 5.48
N TYR A 511 9.52 -7.79 4.17
CA TYR A 511 8.75 -6.87 3.33
C TYR A 511 7.53 -7.56 2.67
N ALA A 512 7.16 -8.75 3.14
CA ALA A 512 5.92 -9.43 2.77
C ALA A 512 5.68 -9.54 1.24
N GLY A 513 6.73 -9.80 0.47
CA GLY A 513 6.71 -9.94 -0.99
C GLY A 513 6.67 -8.60 -1.75
N ALA A 514 6.97 -7.48 -1.11
CA ALA A 514 6.97 -6.17 -1.76
C ALA A 514 7.99 -6.07 -2.90
N THR A 515 7.76 -5.13 -3.81
CA THR A 515 8.76 -4.69 -4.79
C THR A 515 9.26 -3.30 -4.43
N MET A 516 10.57 -3.12 -4.38
CA MET A 516 11.18 -1.84 -4.03
C MET A 516 12.15 -1.38 -5.12
N ARG A 517 11.92 -0.17 -5.65
CA ARG A 517 12.80 0.48 -6.62
C ARG A 517 13.64 1.55 -5.93
N LEU A 518 14.96 1.47 -6.10
CA LEU A 518 15.95 2.30 -5.42
C LEU A 518 16.68 3.19 -6.42
N ASP A 519 16.43 4.50 -6.41
CA ASP A 519 17.14 5.51 -7.20
C ASP A 519 18.00 6.40 -6.28
N LEU A 520 19.27 6.04 -6.09
CA LEU A 520 20.03 6.50 -4.92
C LEU A 520 21.01 7.65 -5.19
N CYS A 521 21.47 7.80 -6.43
CA CYS A 521 22.48 8.80 -6.77
C CYS A 521 21.83 10.12 -7.15
N ASP A 522 22.47 11.24 -6.79
CA ASP A 522 22.11 12.56 -7.30
C ASP A 522 22.36 12.65 -8.81
N ARG A 523 21.53 13.44 -9.51
CA ARG A 523 21.73 13.77 -10.93
C ARG A 523 20.96 15.03 -11.30
N LYS A 524 21.38 15.67 -12.39
CA LYS A 524 20.71 16.85 -12.93
C LYS A 524 19.22 16.56 -13.21
N GLY A 525 18.36 17.43 -12.69
CA GLY A 525 16.91 17.38 -12.90
C GLY A 525 16.16 16.50 -11.90
N LYS A 526 16.85 15.65 -11.12
CA LYS A 526 16.25 14.89 -10.02
C LYS A 526 15.82 15.82 -8.89
N TYR A 527 14.70 15.50 -8.25
CA TYR A 527 14.21 16.24 -7.09
C TYR A 527 15.22 16.18 -5.93
N SER A 528 15.53 17.34 -5.36
CA SER A 528 16.60 17.51 -4.37
C SER A 528 16.15 17.22 -2.92
N ASN A 529 15.43 16.12 -2.69
CA ASN A 529 15.17 15.58 -1.36
C ASN A 529 15.07 14.04 -1.38
N GLY A 530 15.46 13.38 -0.29
CA GLY A 530 15.14 11.96 -0.07
C GLY A 530 13.66 11.78 0.27
N PHE A 531 13.08 10.66 -0.18
CA PHE A 531 11.70 10.25 0.15
C PHE A 531 11.43 8.80 -0.29
N CYS A 532 10.37 8.20 0.25
CA CYS A 532 9.78 6.93 -0.15
C CYS A 532 8.29 7.12 -0.46
N HIS A 533 7.80 6.52 -1.54
CA HIS A 533 6.38 6.56 -1.95
C HIS A 533 5.90 5.16 -2.38
N TRP A 534 4.59 4.90 -2.25
CA TRP A 534 4.00 3.59 -2.51
C TRP A 534 2.96 3.61 -3.63
N PRO A 535 3.36 3.47 -4.91
CA PRO A 535 2.41 3.36 -6.02
C PRO A 535 1.38 2.25 -5.84
N GLN A 536 1.72 1.20 -5.11
CA GLN A 536 0.80 0.14 -4.73
C GLN A 536 0.87 -0.02 -3.21
N PRO A 537 -0.18 0.40 -2.46
CA PRO A 537 -0.30 0.10 -1.04
C PRO A 537 -0.52 -1.40 -0.80
N ALA A 538 -0.03 -1.93 0.32
CA ALA A 538 -0.27 -3.33 0.69
C ALA A 538 -1.63 -3.49 1.37
N TRP A 539 -2.38 -4.54 1.02
CA TRP A 539 -3.65 -4.84 1.69
C TRP A 539 -4.13 -6.27 1.40
N VAL A 540 -5.16 -6.70 2.14
CA VAL A 540 -5.79 -8.01 1.97
C VAL A 540 -7.11 -7.85 1.22
N SER A 541 -7.09 -8.21 -0.06
CA SER A 541 -8.29 -8.24 -0.90
C SER A 541 -9.13 -9.49 -0.62
N THR A 542 -10.44 -9.31 -0.62
CA THR A 542 -11.39 -10.42 -0.49
C THR A 542 -11.41 -11.31 -1.73
N THR A 543 -10.99 -10.78 -2.89
CA THR A 543 -10.99 -11.48 -4.18
C THR A 543 -9.61 -11.93 -4.63
N LYS A 544 -8.57 -11.09 -4.46
CA LYS A 544 -7.18 -11.33 -4.88
C LYS A 544 -6.35 -12.01 -3.78
N GLY A 545 -6.78 -11.94 -2.52
CA GLY A 545 -5.96 -12.33 -1.37
C GLY A 545 -4.93 -11.25 -1.03
N TRP A 546 -3.72 -11.64 -0.64
CA TRP A 546 -2.66 -10.69 -0.32
C TRP A 546 -2.22 -9.88 -1.56
N VAL A 547 -2.25 -8.56 -1.45
CA VAL A 547 -1.72 -7.62 -2.44
C VAL A 547 -0.46 -6.98 -1.84
N PRO A 548 0.76 -7.35 -2.32
CA PRO A 548 2.00 -6.80 -1.80
C PRO A 548 2.20 -5.35 -2.26
N SER A 549 2.94 -4.56 -1.48
CA SER A 549 3.23 -3.17 -1.85
C SER A 549 4.26 -3.07 -2.98
N GLN A 550 4.23 -1.92 -3.66
CA GLN A 550 5.33 -1.44 -4.48
C GLN A 550 5.79 -0.11 -3.90
N ALA A 551 7.08 0.01 -3.61
CA ALA A 551 7.69 1.22 -3.07
C ALA A 551 8.77 1.75 -4.03
N ASN A 552 8.82 3.06 -4.19
CA ASN A 552 9.92 3.75 -4.86
C ASN A 552 10.63 4.62 -3.82
N PHE A 553 11.95 4.50 -3.74
CA PHE A 553 12.77 5.23 -2.78
C PHE A 553 13.91 5.97 -3.49
N THR A 554 14.14 7.21 -3.06
CA THR A 554 15.23 8.03 -3.53
C THR A 554 16.10 8.57 -2.39
N SER A 555 17.41 8.64 -2.65
CA SER A 555 18.35 9.46 -1.88
C SER A 555 19.17 10.37 -2.82
N LEU A 556 20.08 11.16 -2.27
CA LEU A 556 20.89 12.15 -3.00
C LEU A 556 22.38 11.88 -2.81
N ALA A 557 22.77 10.62 -2.89
CA ALA A 557 24.17 10.27 -2.72
C ALA A 557 24.99 10.87 -3.87
N THR A 558 26.09 11.53 -3.52
CA THR A 558 27.13 11.97 -4.43
C THR A 558 28.38 11.14 -4.14
N PRO A 559 28.59 10.01 -4.83
CA PRO A 559 29.71 9.12 -4.54
C PRO A 559 31.05 9.86 -4.61
N GLY A 560 31.87 9.71 -3.57
CA GLY A 560 33.16 10.40 -3.43
C GLY A 560 33.11 11.77 -2.75
N GLN A 561 31.94 12.31 -2.44
CA GLN A 561 31.81 13.49 -1.57
C GLN A 561 31.85 13.08 -0.09
N VAL A 562 32.73 13.70 0.68
CA VAL A 562 32.86 13.48 2.14
C VAL A 562 31.52 13.65 2.85
N GLY A 563 31.16 12.65 3.66
CA GLY A 563 29.91 12.57 4.42
C GLY A 563 28.70 12.10 3.61
N SER A 564 28.80 12.00 2.28
CA SER A 564 27.68 11.61 1.44
C SER A 564 27.27 10.15 1.66
N GLY A 565 28.22 9.25 1.90
CA GLY A 565 27.91 7.84 2.11
C GLY A 565 27.17 7.60 3.43
N HIS A 566 27.61 8.24 4.52
CA HIS A 566 26.90 8.23 5.80
C HIS A 566 25.48 8.81 5.67
N THR A 567 25.34 9.99 5.07
CA THR A 567 24.03 10.62 4.85
C THR A 567 23.10 9.71 4.05
N ALA A 568 23.59 9.13 2.95
CA ALA A 568 22.79 8.25 2.12
C ALA A 568 22.40 6.94 2.83
N LEU A 569 23.26 6.40 3.69
CA LEU A 569 22.97 5.22 4.50
C LEU A 569 21.90 5.51 5.56
N VAL A 570 22.01 6.63 6.28
CA VAL A 570 20.97 7.06 7.24
C VAL A 570 19.64 7.24 6.53
N THR A 571 19.63 7.89 5.36
CA THR A 571 18.43 8.01 4.53
C THR A 571 17.89 6.64 4.08
N LEU A 572 18.76 5.70 3.69
CA LEU A 572 18.36 4.32 3.35
C LEU A 572 17.71 3.60 4.53
N MET A 573 18.26 3.74 5.74
CA MET A 573 17.72 3.13 6.96
C MET A 573 16.35 3.72 7.31
N HIS A 574 16.21 5.05 7.23
CA HIS A 574 14.95 5.75 7.46
C HIS A 574 13.86 5.28 6.49
N GLU A 575 14.15 5.37 5.21
CA GLU A 575 13.17 5.19 4.14
C GLU A 575 12.86 3.72 3.88
N GLY A 576 13.85 2.85 4.09
CA GLY A 576 13.63 1.41 4.24
C GLY A 576 12.70 1.09 5.42
N GLY A 577 12.79 1.85 6.52
CA GLY A 577 11.87 1.74 7.64
C GLY A 577 10.42 2.07 7.28
N HIS A 578 10.19 3.15 6.53
CA HIS A 578 8.86 3.44 5.98
C HIS A 578 8.39 2.32 5.04
N ALA A 579 9.27 1.86 4.14
CA ALA A 579 8.92 0.79 3.20
C ALA A 579 8.54 -0.51 3.93
N ALA A 580 9.26 -0.87 5.00
CA ALA A 580 8.95 -2.03 5.84
C ALA A 580 7.59 -1.86 6.55
N HIS A 581 7.29 -0.67 7.08
CA HIS A 581 6.00 -0.38 7.69
C HIS A 581 4.86 -0.66 6.71
N PHE A 582 4.81 0.07 5.60
CA PHE A 582 3.67 0.00 4.68
C PHE A 582 3.59 -1.34 3.94
N ALA A 583 4.70 -2.07 3.78
CA ALA A 583 4.69 -3.42 3.25
C ALA A 583 4.05 -4.45 4.20
N ASN A 584 4.05 -4.21 5.51
CA ASN A 584 3.55 -5.15 6.51
C ASN A 584 2.13 -4.81 7.03
N VAL A 585 1.45 -3.81 6.45
CA VAL A 585 0.06 -3.52 6.79
C VAL A 585 -0.84 -4.63 6.22
N THR A 586 -1.50 -5.40 7.07
CA THR A 586 -2.31 -6.57 6.67
C THR A 586 -3.81 -6.32 6.82
N GLN A 587 -4.27 -5.12 6.45
CA GLN A 587 -5.66 -4.66 6.63
C GLN A 587 -6.49 -4.82 5.34
N PRO A 588 -7.84 -4.86 5.43
CA PRO A 588 -8.74 -5.19 4.30
C PRO A 588 -8.95 -4.07 3.26
N SER A 589 -8.11 -3.04 3.23
CA SER A 589 -8.17 -1.94 2.25
C SER A 589 -6.81 -1.23 2.11
N PRO A 590 -6.47 -0.71 0.92
CA PRO A 590 -5.29 0.13 0.73
C PRO A 590 -5.34 1.45 1.53
N LEU A 591 -6.52 1.91 1.98
CA LEU A 591 -6.63 3.12 2.81
C LEU A 591 -6.03 2.95 4.22
N PHE A 592 -5.75 1.72 4.64
CA PHE A 592 -5.02 1.47 5.88
C PHE A 592 -3.51 1.62 5.72
N SER A 593 -2.99 1.60 4.48
CA SER A 593 -1.56 1.54 4.14
C SER A 593 -1.13 2.67 3.18
N GLN A 594 -1.90 3.75 3.16
CA GLN A 594 -1.55 5.00 2.46
C GLN A 594 -0.91 5.99 3.44
N GLU A 595 -0.21 7.00 2.91
CA GLU A 595 0.69 7.90 3.66
C GLU A 595 0.06 9.23 4.13
N ARG A 596 -1.12 9.60 3.59
CA ARG A 596 -1.74 10.91 3.83
C ARG A 596 -2.78 10.84 4.95
N ALA A 597 -3.37 11.97 5.35
CA ALA A 597 -4.49 11.95 6.30
C ALA A 597 -5.55 10.93 5.83
N PRO A 598 -5.98 9.99 6.69
CA PRO A 598 -5.90 10.02 8.15
C PRO A 598 -4.68 9.32 8.80
N THR A 599 -3.63 9.05 8.06
CA THR A 599 -2.34 8.61 8.62
C THR A 599 -1.75 9.70 9.47
N SER A 600 -1.45 9.33 10.72
CA SER A 600 -0.75 10.17 11.67
C SER A 600 0.69 10.35 11.21
N ILE A 601 1.17 11.59 11.25
CA ILE A 601 2.53 11.96 10.88
C ILE A 601 3.55 11.27 11.80
N PRO A 602 3.48 11.43 13.15
CA PRO A 602 4.41 10.75 14.03
C PRO A 602 4.31 9.23 13.91
N TYR A 603 3.16 8.68 13.57
CA TYR A 603 3.06 7.26 13.28
C TYR A 603 3.83 6.86 12.03
N ALA A 604 3.79 7.64 10.95
CA ALA A 604 4.59 7.39 9.75
C ALA A 604 6.10 7.52 10.03
N GLU A 605 6.53 8.42 10.91
CA GLU A 605 7.93 8.72 11.19
C GLU A 605 8.57 7.86 12.31
N ASN A 606 7.80 7.40 13.29
CA ASN A 606 8.35 6.75 14.49
C ASN A 606 9.25 5.54 14.19
N GLN A 607 8.79 4.59 13.36
CA GLN A 607 9.61 3.42 13.02
C GLN A 607 10.78 3.72 12.08
N SER A 608 10.67 4.70 11.18
CA SER A 608 11.77 5.06 10.29
C SER A 608 12.89 5.72 11.10
N MET A 609 12.52 6.65 11.98
CA MET A 609 13.43 7.27 12.95
C MET A 609 13.99 6.28 13.98
N PHE A 610 13.23 5.26 14.37
CA PHE A 610 13.78 4.20 15.22
C PHE A 610 14.91 3.45 14.49
N LEU A 611 14.70 3.11 13.22
CA LEU A 611 15.64 2.30 12.44
C LEU A 611 16.88 3.09 12.01
N ASP A 612 16.75 4.35 11.64
CA ASP A 612 17.90 5.20 11.32
C ASP A 612 18.75 5.57 12.56
N SER A 613 18.13 5.68 13.74
CA SER A 613 18.83 5.98 14.99
C SER A 613 19.88 4.92 15.34
N LEU A 614 19.69 3.67 14.88
CA LEU A 614 20.64 2.58 15.11
C LEU A 614 22.01 2.86 14.49
N VAL A 615 22.09 3.64 13.41
CA VAL A 615 23.38 3.93 12.74
C VAL A 615 24.35 4.67 13.67
N GLY A 616 23.84 5.40 14.67
CA GLY A 616 24.64 6.10 15.67
C GLY A 616 25.03 5.27 16.89
N ASP A 617 24.49 4.05 17.05
CA ASP A 617 24.77 3.20 18.22
C ASP A 617 26.17 2.56 18.07
N ALA A 618 26.99 2.57 19.12
CA ALA A 618 28.35 2.01 19.02
C ALA A 618 28.35 0.50 18.69
N ALA A 619 27.31 -0.22 19.13
CA ALA A 619 27.09 -1.62 18.74
C ALA A 619 26.83 -1.81 17.24
N TRP A 620 26.16 -0.85 16.57
CA TRP A 620 25.91 -0.90 15.14
C TRP A 620 27.17 -0.51 14.37
N LEU A 621 27.85 0.56 14.81
CA LEU A 621 29.12 1.01 14.24
C LEU A 621 30.17 -0.11 14.28
N ALA A 622 30.23 -0.86 15.38
CA ALA A 622 31.12 -2.02 15.54
C ALA A 622 30.86 -3.17 14.55
N ARG A 623 29.67 -3.27 13.96
CA ARG A 623 29.26 -4.39 13.09
C ARG A 623 29.16 -4.02 11.62
N TYR A 624 28.79 -2.77 11.33
CA TYR A 624 28.36 -2.35 9.99
C TYR A 624 29.11 -1.12 9.46
N ALA A 625 29.75 -0.30 10.30
CA ALA A 625 30.59 0.81 9.84
C ALA A 625 31.99 0.29 9.47
N VAL A 626 32.11 -0.24 8.25
CA VAL A 626 33.30 -0.92 7.76
C VAL A 626 33.87 -0.19 6.55
N SER A 627 35.18 0.06 6.58
CA SER A 627 35.90 0.69 5.48
C SER A 627 36.06 -0.25 4.27
N LYS A 628 36.47 0.32 3.13
CA LYS A 628 36.70 -0.46 1.89
C LYS A 628 37.75 -1.58 2.06
N ASP A 629 38.69 -1.43 2.98
CA ASP A 629 39.69 -2.46 3.33
C ASP A 629 39.24 -3.42 4.44
N GLY A 630 37.96 -3.36 4.85
CA GLY A 630 37.37 -4.30 5.80
C GLY A 630 37.63 -3.98 7.27
N LYS A 631 38.06 -2.76 7.60
CA LYS A 631 38.30 -2.34 9.00
C LYS A 631 37.06 -1.69 9.60
N VAL A 632 36.74 -2.07 10.82
CA VAL A 632 35.67 -1.44 11.60
C VAL A 632 36.11 -0.07 12.09
N MET A 633 35.16 0.86 12.22
CA MET A 633 35.40 2.17 12.84
C MET A 633 35.99 2.03 14.24
N PRO A 634 37.13 2.66 14.54
CA PRO A 634 37.81 2.46 15.81
C PRO A 634 37.13 3.23 16.95
N TRP A 635 37.19 2.67 18.16
CA TRP A 635 36.54 3.21 19.35
C TRP A 635 36.93 4.66 19.68
N ASP A 636 38.19 5.03 19.47
CA ASP A 636 38.69 6.38 19.74
C ASP A 636 37.95 7.46 18.93
N LEU A 637 37.53 7.13 17.70
CA LEU A 637 36.73 8.03 16.88
C LEU A 637 35.28 8.15 17.40
N ILE A 638 34.68 7.04 17.82
CA ILE A 638 33.33 7.00 18.41
C ILE A 638 33.31 7.78 19.74
N GLU A 639 34.28 7.53 20.61
CA GLU A 639 34.41 8.26 21.88
C GLU A 639 34.60 9.76 21.65
N ARG A 640 35.41 10.14 20.65
CA ARG A 640 35.61 11.54 20.28
C ARG A 640 34.30 12.19 19.84
N GLU A 641 33.49 11.50 19.04
CA GLU A 641 32.17 11.98 18.62
C GLU A 641 31.24 12.18 19.83
N ILE A 642 31.08 11.16 20.69
CA ILE A 642 30.23 11.22 21.88
C ILE A 642 30.61 12.42 22.74
N ARG A 643 31.90 12.57 23.06
CA ARG A 643 32.40 13.67 23.90
C ARG A 643 32.20 15.05 23.26
N SER A 644 32.25 15.13 21.93
CA SER A 644 32.14 16.41 21.21
C SER A 644 30.69 16.85 20.99
N LEU A 645 29.75 15.90 20.88
CA LEU A 645 28.38 16.18 20.43
C LEU A 645 27.31 15.92 21.50
N HIS A 646 27.47 14.91 22.36
CA HIS A 646 26.45 14.54 23.36
C HIS A 646 26.02 15.71 24.27
N PRO A 647 26.95 16.53 24.82
CA PRO A 647 26.57 17.69 25.63
C PRO A 647 25.66 18.71 24.94
N TYR A 648 25.59 18.66 23.60
CA TYR A 648 24.94 19.66 22.77
C TYR A 648 23.72 19.10 22.01
N LYS A 649 23.39 17.81 22.15
CA LYS A 649 22.23 17.16 21.49
C LYS A 649 20.88 17.84 21.79
N VAL A 650 20.76 18.55 22.90
CA VAL A 650 19.57 19.35 23.24
C VAL A 650 19.26 20.46 22.21
N PHE A 651 20.26 20.91 21.45
CA PHE A 651 20.05 21.87 20.38
C PHE A 651 19.19 21.30 19.25
N ASP A 652 19.29 20.01 18.95
CA ASP A 652 18.46 19.37 17.92
C ASP A 652 16.99 19.30 18.38
N LEU A 653 16.75 18.86 19.63
CA LEU A 653 15.42 18.85 20.25
C LEU A 653 14.77 20.25 20.20
N THR A 654 15.49 21.28 20.65
CA THR A 654 14.94 22.64 20.71
C THR A 654 14.78 23.28 19.32
N ALA A 655 15.64 22.96 18.36
CA ALA A 655 15.46 23.34 16.97
C ALA A 655 14.19 22.71 16.37
N MET A 656 13.92 21.44 16.67
CA MET A 656 12.71 20.76 16.22
C MET A 656 11.44 21.34 16.85
N LEU A 657 11.46 21.64 18.16
CA LEU A 657 10.33 22.25 18.88
C LEU A 657 10.01 23.67 18.39
N ALA A 658 10.99 24.44 17.92
CA ALA A 658 10.77 25.83 17.51
C ALA A 658 9.77 25.95 16.35
N VAL A 659 9.73 24.98 15.43
CA VAL A 659 8.82 25.01 14.26
C VAL A 659 7.34 24.92 14.68
N PRO A 660 6.88 23.89 15.42
CA PRO A 660 5.48 23.82 15.84
C PRO A 660 5.08 24.96 16.78
N PHE A 661 5.97 25.45 17.67
CA PHE A 661 5.66 26.64 18.49
C PHE A 661 5.52 27.92 17.67
N TYR A 662 6.33 28.09 16.62
CA TYR A 662 6.18 29.20 15.68
C TYR A 662 4.85 29.13 14.95
N GLU A 663 4.52 27.98 14.36
CA GLU A 663 3.26 27.80 13.64
C GLU A 663 2.05 27.96 14.57
N GLN A 664 2.09 27.43 15.80
CA GLN A 664 1.04 27.63 16.80
C GLN A 664 0.72 29.10 16.99
N ARG A 665 1.74 29.89 17.37
CA ARG A 665 1.60 31.30 17.68
C ARG A 665 1.22 32.11 16.45
N LEU A 666 1.69 31.71 15.28
CA LEU A 666 1.34 32.33 14.00
C LEU A 666 -0.14 32.14 13.68
N TYR A 667 -0.68 30.93 13.80
CA TYR A 667 -2.10 30.65 13.52
C TYR A 667 -3.03 31.14 14.65
N GLU A 668 -2.53 31.34 15.87
CA GLU A 668 -3.29 31.95 16.97
C GLU A 668 -3.28 33.49 16.92
N MET A 669 -2.39 34.10 16.14
CA MET A 669 -2.30 35.56 16.01
C MET A 669 -3.62 36.15 15.49
N PRO A 670 -4.17 37.19 16.14
CA PRO A 670 -5.30 37.94 15.60
C PRO A 670 -5.01 38.49 14.21
N GLU A 671 -6.00 38.38 13.31
CA GLU A 671 -5.83 38.72 11.89
C GLU A 671 -5.41 40.17 11.65
N ASP A 672 -5.91 41.11 12.48
CA ASP A 672 -5.57 42.53 12.46
C ASP A 672 -4.12 42.82 12.86
N LYS A 673 -3.48 41.88 13.57
CA LYS A 673 -2.07 41.96 14.00
C LYS A 673 -1.11 41.22 13.06
N LEU A 674 -1.63 40.33 12.22
CA LEU A 674 -0.84 39.51 11.30
C LEU A 674 -0.34 40.35 10.12
N THR A 675 0.83 40.97 10.33
CA THR A 675 1.57 41.78 9.34
C THR A 675 2.88 41.10 8.95
N VAL A 676 3.50 41.54 7.85
CA VAL A 676 4.83 41.05 7.42
C VAL A 676 5.87 41.23 8.54
N ALA A 677 5.88 42.39 9.20
CA ALA A 677 6.81 42.66 10.30
C ALA A 677 6.56 41.72 11.49
N ALA A 678 5.31 41.55 11.90
CA ALA A 678 4.94 40.67 13.02
C ALA A 678 5.30 39.20 12.73
N LEU A 679 5.12 38.74 11.48
CA LEU A 679 5.46 37.38 11.07
C LEU A 679 6.97 37.11 11.18
N ILE A 680 7.81 38.06 10.76
CA ILE A 680 9.28 37.96 10.83
C ILE A 680 9.75 38.09 12.28
N GLU A 681 9.20 39.03 13.03
CA GLU A 681 9.54 39.23 14.44
C GLU A 681 9.17 37.99 15.28
N LEU A 682 8.01 37.38 15.03
CA LEU A 682 7.59 36.16 15.71
C LEU A 682 8.59 35.02 15.50
N ALA A 683 9.17 34.88 14.31
CA ALA A 683 10.18 33.86 14.04
C ALA A 683 11.41 34.08 14.93
N ASP A 684 11.92 35.31 14.99
CA ASP A 684 13.08 35.65 15.83
C ASP A 684 12.77 35.47 17.32
N GLN A 685 11.58 35.88 17.76
CA GLN A 685 11.12 35.68 19.14
C GLN A 685 11.10 34.20 19.53
N VAL A 686 10.56 33.33 18.67
CA VAL A 686 10.50 31.88 18.92
C VAL A 686 11.89 31.26 18.91
N GLU A 687 12.79 31.66 18.01
CA GLU A 687 14.18 31.20 18.02
C GLU A 687 14.88 31.56 19.34
N LEU A 688 14.77 32.82 19.76
CA LEU A 688 15.37 33.29 21.02
C LEU A 688 14.78 32.54 22.23
N GLU A 689 13.47 32.39 22.29
CA GLU A 689 12.78 31.83 23.45
C GLU A 689 12.88 30.31 23.51
N VAL A 690 12.82 29.60 22.38
CA VAL A 690 12.84 28.12 22.32
C VAL A 690 14.27 27.60 22.16
N GLN A 691 15.09 28.18 21.29
CA GLN A 691 16.46 27.71 20.98
C GLN A 691 17.57 28.41 21.79
N GLY A 692 17.22 29.40 22.61
CA GLY A 692 18.17 30.17 23.41
C GLY A 692 19.08 31.09 22.58
N GLY A 693 18.70 31.39 21.34
CA GLY A 693 19.47 32.21 20.42
C GLY A 693 18.95 32.10 18.99
N LEU A 694 19.36 33.03 18.12
CA LEU A 694 19.02 32.95 16.69
C LEU A 694 19.58 31.68 16.06
N SER A 695 18.77 31.03 15.23
CA SER A 695 19.08 29.72 14.70
C SER A 695 20.10 29.79 13.56
N GLY A 696 20.93 28.75 13.43
CA GLY A 696 21.76 28.53 12.24
C GLY A 696 20.95 28.16 11.00
N ARG A 697 19.70 27.73 11.17
CA ARG A 697 18.71 27.62 10.10
C ARG A 697 17.50 28.47 10.50
N PRO A 698 17.41 29.74 10.07
CA PRO A 698 16.29 30.60 10.43
C PRO A 698 14.94 29.92 10.14
N LEU A 699 13.94 30.10 11.02
CA LEU A 699 12.64 29.41 10.94
C LEU A 699 11.94 29.64 9.60
N LEU A 700 11.99 30.86 9.06
CA LEU A 700 11.41 31.19 7.76
C LEU A 700 12.17 30.61 6.56
N ALA A 701 13.37 30.04 6.78
CA ALA A 701 14.08 29.25 5.79
C ALA A 701 13.70 27.76 5.84
N VAL A 702 12.87 27.34 6.80
CA VAL A 702 12.24 26.01 6.81
C VAL A 702 11.09 26.04 5.81
N PRO A 703 11.05 25.12 4.82
CA PRO A 703 10.01 25.14 3.79
C PRO A 703 8.65 24.64 4.29
N HIS A 704 8.63 23.82 5.36
CA HIS A 704 7.42 23.11 5.82
C HIS A 704 6.22 24.04 6.09
N PRO A 705 6.35 25.17 6.81
CA PRO A 705 5.20 26.04 7.10
C PRO A 705 4.52 26.64 5.85
N LEU A 706 5.19 26.65 4.70
CA LEU A 706 4.80 27.43 3.53
C LEU A 706 3.73 26.75 2.67
N THR A 707 3.68 25.42 2.64
CA THR A 707 2.78 24.64 1.75
C THR A 707 1.72 23.90 2.53
N ASP A 708 0.48 23.80 2.01
CA ASP A 708 -0.63 23.11 2.71
C ASP A 708 -0.29 21.65 3.07
N GLU A 709 0.48 20.99 2.21
CA GLU A 709 0.92 19.60 2.37
C GLU A 709 1.74 19.39 3.66
N SER A 710 2.52 20.38 4.10
CA SER A 710 3.49 20.26 5.20
C SER A 710 3.38 21.32 6.30
N ALA A 711 2.40 22.22 6.21
CA ALA A 711 2.10 23.18 7.27
C ALA A 711 1.40 22.48 8.45
N ALA A 712 1.71 22.92 9.68
CA ALA A 712 1.28 22.30 10.92
C ALA A 712 1.62 20.79 11.00
N TYR A 713 2.73 20.38 10.39
CA TYR A 713 3.18 18.99 10.27
C TYR A 713 4.32 18.64 11.24
N TYR A 714 5.19 19.62 11.52
CA TYR A 714 6.52 19.38 12.10
C TYR A 714 6.47 18.83 13.55
N HIS A 715 5.35 19.01 14.26
CA HIS A 715 5.13 18.35 15.55
C HIS A 715 5.19 16.82 15.46
N GLY A 716 4.86 16.25 14.31
CA GLY A 716 4.94 14.82 14.09
C GLY A 716 6.37 14.27 14.22
N TYR A 717 7.39 15.00 13.76
CA TYR A 717 8.78 14.60 14.00
C TYR A 717 9.14 14.61 15.50
N VAL A 718 8.64 15.58 16.25
CA VAL A 718 8.89 15.66 17.70
C VAL A 718 8.22 14.51 18.44
N LEU A 719 6.95 14.25 18.14
CA LEU A 719 6.20 13.16 18.76
C LEU A 719 6.76 11.78 18.38
N ALA A 720 7.22 11.61 17.13
CA ALA A 720 7.91 10.41 16.68
C ALA A 720 9.19 10.18 17.46
N ASP A 721 10.08 11.19 17.58
CA ASP A 721 11.36 11.02 18.28
C ASP A 721 11.19 10.76 19.79
N MET A 722 10.19 11.41 20.41
CA MET A 722 9.76 11.05 21.76
C MET A 722 9.43 9.55 21.87
N ALA A 723 8.65 9.03 20.91
CA ALA A 723 8.29 7.62 20.88
C ALA A 723 9.48 6.71 20.54
N VAL A 724 10.43 7.15 19.72
CA VAL A 724 11.69 6.43 19.44
C VAL A 724 12.45 6.21 20.73
N HIS A 725 12.71 7.27 21.49
CA HIS A 725 13.42 7.16 22.78
C HIS A 725 12.68 6.27 23.79
N GLN A 726 11.35 6.42 23.88
CA GLN A 726 10.52 5.59 24.77
C GLN A 726 10.53 4.10 24.36
N THR A 727 10.48 3.83 23.06
CA THR A 727 10.50 2.47 22.48
C THR A 727 11.88 1.83 22.63
N ARG A 728 12.97 2.57 22.39
CA ARG A 728 14.35 2.11 22.62
C ARG A 728 14.54 1.71 24.08
N LYS A 729 14.11 2.55 25.03
CA LYS A 729 14.15 2.24 26.47
C LYS A 729 13.32 0.99 26.81
N HIS A 730 12.15 0.83 26.20
CA HIS A 730 11.34 -0.37 26.34
C HIS A 730 12.07 -1.63 25.86
N PHE A 731 12.65 -1.61 24.66
CA PHE A 731 13.37 -2.77 24.10
C PHE A 731 14.66 -3.09 24.86
N ILE A 732 15.42 -2.10 25.30
CA ILE A 732 16.60 -2.34 26.16
C ILE A 732 16.16 -3.00 27.47
N LYS A 733 15.09 -2.52 28.10
CA LYS A 733 14.54 -3.16 29.32
C LYS A 733 14.05 -4.59 29.07
N LYS A 734 13.41 -4.83 27.92
CA LYS A 734 12.79 -6.13 27.58
C LYS A 734 13.80 -7.17 27.12
N TYR A 735 14.79 -6.76 26.33
CA TYR A 735 15.70 -7.68 25.63
C TYR A 735 17.19 -7.49 25.94
N GLY A 736 17.57 -6.36 26.54
CA GLY A 736 18.94 -6.05 26.93
C GLY A 736 19.82 -5.48 25.82
N TYR A 737 19.40 -5.50 24.55
CA TYR A 737 20.14 -4.95 23.41
C TYR A 737 19.23 -4.69 22.21
N LEU A 738 19.64 -3.74 21.34
CA LEU A 738 18.90 -3.35 20.13
C LEU A 738 19.45 -4.01 18.86
N VAL A 739 20.75 -3.83 18.59
CA VAL A 739 21.38 -4.19 17.32
C VAL A 739 21.39 -5.72 17.09
N ASP A 740 20.87 -6.13 15.92
CA ASP A 740 20.67 -7.51 15.46
C ASP A 740 19.70 -8.35 16.31
N ASN A 741 18.81 -7.72 17.07
CA ASN A 741 17.80 -8.43 17.82
C ASN A 741 16.57 -8.77 16.95
N PRO A 742 16.32 -10.04 16.61
CA PRO A 742 15.22 -10.41 15.71
C PRO A 742 13.83 -10.22 16.32
N GLU A 743 13.70 -10.13 17.64
CA GLU A 743 12.39 -9.92 18.28
C GLU A 743 11.89 -8.47 18.11
N ILE A 744 12.78 -7.51 17.82
CA ILE A 744 12.41 -6.11 17.58
C ILE A 744 11.58 -5.99 16.29
N GLY A 745 12.04 -6.57 15.17
CA GLY A 745 11.28 -6.52 13.91
C GLY A 745 9.91 -7.18 14.03
N LYS A 746 9.79 -8.21 14.87
CA LYS A 746 8.51 -8.87 15.18
C LYS A 746 7.58 -7.97 16.00
N ASP A 747 8.07 -7.30 17.04
CA ASP A 747 7.26 -6.38 17.84
C ASP A 747 6.84 -5.16 17.02
N LEU A 748 7.76 -4.55 16.26
CA LEU A 748 7.45 -3.46 15.33
C LEU A 748 6.37 -3.90 14.34
N LYS A 749 6.50 -5.08 13.73
CA LYS A 749 5.52 -5.62 12.80
C LYS A 749 4.13 -5.79 13.43
N ASN A 750 4.05 -6.43 14.59
CA ASN A 750 2.78 -6.79 15.19
C ASN A 750 2.04 -5.57 15.76
N ILE A 751 2.78 -4.65 16.38
CA ILE A 751 2.19 -3.53 17.12
C ILE A 751 2.16 -2.29 16.22
N TYR A 752 3.29 -1.89 15.64
CA TYR A 752 3.35 -0.68 14.83
C TYR A 752 2.96 -0.87 13.38
N TRP A 753 3.15 -2.01 12.70
CA TRP A 753 2.94 -2.03 11.25
C TRP A 753 1.61 -2.64 10.82
N GLN A 754 1.28 -3.84 11.31
CA GLN A 754 0.08 -4.58 10.89
C GLN A 754 -1.24 -3.79 11.02
N PRO A 755 -1.45 -2.98 12.08
CA PRO A 755 -2.72 -2.25 12.23
C PRO A 755 -2.96 -1.18 11.16
N GLY A 756 -1.90 -0.58 10.58
CA GLY A 756 -2.00 0.58 9.72
C GLY A 756 -2.90 1.68 10.32
N ASN A 757 -3.64 2.41 9.48
CA ASN A 757 -4.50 3.52 9.91
C ASN A 757 -5.73 3.12 10.76
N SER A 758 -5.83 1.86 11.21
CA SER A 758 -6.93 1.41 12.08
C SER A 758 -6.75 1.81 13.55
N ARG A 759 -5.56 2.31 13.93
CA ARG A 759 -5.20 2.72 15.29
C ARG A 759 -4.62 4.13 15.29
N MET A 760 -4.69 4.80 16.44
CA MET A 760 -4.10 6.12 16.63
C MET A 760 -2.69 6.00 17.19
N PHE A 761 -1.83 6.97 16.88
CA PHE A 761 -0.41 6.95 17.27
C PHE A 761 -0.19 6.80 18.78
N LEU A 762 -0.90 7.60 19.60
CA LEU A 762 -0.73 7.55 21.06
C LEU A 762 -1.10 6.18 21.64
N ASP A 763 -2.17 5.56 21.12
CA ASP A 763 -2.58 4.21 21.53
C ASP A 763 -1.52 3.17 21.16
N LEU A 764 -0.89 3.31 20.00
CA LEU A 764 0.17 2.41 19.55
C LEU A 764 1.41 2.52 20.45
N VAL A 765 1.81 3.74 20.83
CA VAL A 765 2.92 3.95 21.77
C VAL A 765 2.61 3.33 23.13
N HIS A 766 1.39 3.52 23.63
CA HIS A 766 0.94 2.89 24.87
C HIS A 766 1.00 1.35 24.77
N GLU A 767 0.51 0.78 23.68
CA GLU A 767 0.52 -0.68 23.46
C GLU A 767 1.94 -1.25 23.37
N MET A 768 2.86 -0.55 22.70
CA MET A 768 4.26 -0.97 22.59
C MET A 768 4.98 -0.90 23.94
N THR A 769 4.84 0.22 24.64
CA THR A 769 5.74 0.56 25.74
C THR A 769 5.15 0.28 27.13
N GLY A 770 3.82 0.16 27.21
CA GLY A 770 3.06 0.03 28.45
C GLY A 770 2.78 1.35 29.16
N SER A 771 3.05 2.50 28.55
CA SER A 771 2.84 3.82 29.12
C SER A 771 2.46 4.87 28.08
N GLU A 772 1.73 5.91 28.51
CA GLU A 772 1.46 7.09 27.68
C GLU A 772 2.75 7.69 27.11
N LEU A 773 2.64 8.33 25.94
CA LEU A 773 3.76 9.03 25.32
C LEU A 773 4.29 10.12 26.26
N SER A 774 5.57 10.07 26.59
CA SER A 774 6.24 11.10 27.38
C SER A 774 7.64 11.39 26.84
N GLY A 775 8.13 12.60 27.15
CA GLY A 775 9.50 12.99 26.84
C GLY A 775 10.55 12.40 27.80
N ASP A 776 10.15 11.55 28.75
CA ASP A 776 11.03 11.15 29.86
C ASP A 776 12.30 10.45 29.37
N ALA A 777 12.16 9.47 28.46
CA ALA A 777 13.30 8.74 27.91
C ALA A 777 14.24 9.64 27.08
N TRP A 778 13.70 10.64 26.38
CA TRP A 778 14.50 11.60 25.62
C TRP A 778 15.28 12.53 26.56
N ILE A 779 14.61 13.06 27.58
CA ILE A 779 15.24 13.91 28.60
C ILE A 779 16.32 13.14 29.36
N GLU A 780 16.05 11.90 29.79
CA GLU A 780 17.05 11.06 30.46
C GLU A 780 18.30 10.83 29.59
N MET A 781 18.13 10.61 28.28
CA MET A 781 19.26 10.49 27.35
C MET A 781 20.07 11.79 27.31
N LEU A 782 19.40 12.94 27.21
CA LEU A 782 20.07 14.25 27.18
C LEU A 782 20.75 14.61 28.52
N GLU A 783 20.25 14.12 29.65
CA GLU A 783 20.82 14.32 30.98
C GLU A 783 21.97 13.35 31.30
N GLN A 784 22.14 12.30 30.51
CA GLN A 784 23.15 11.27 30.75
C GLN A 784 24.55 11.87 30.78
N ASP A 785 25.29 11.59 31.85
CA ASP A 785 26.67 11.99 32.00
C ASP A 785 27.54 11.39 30.88
N VAL A 786 28.44 12.22 30.32
CA VAL A 786 29.25 11.85 29.16
C VAL A 786 30.19 10.68 29.48
N ASP A 787 30.80 10.65 30.67
CA ASP A 787 31.72 9.56 31.03
C ASP A 787 30.96 8.25 31.26
N ALA A 788 29.76 8.33 31.84
CA ALA A 788 28.87 7.17 31.96
C ALA A 788 28.43 6.63 30.58
N LEU A 789 28.01 7.52 29.67
CA LEU A 789 27.64 7.13 28.30
C LEU A 789 28.81 6.49 27.54
N VAL A 790 30.00 7.11 27.60
CA VAL A 790 31.22 6.56 27.00
C VAL A 790 31.52 5.16 27.54
N ALA A 791 31.39 4.94 28.85
CA ALA A 791 31.62 3.63 29.45
C ALA A 791 30.60 2.57 29.01
N GLU A 792 29.32 2.95 28.90
CA GLU A 792 28.23 2.09 28.42
C GLU A 792 28.42 1.71 26.94
N GLU A 793 28.56 2.70 26.06
CA GLU A 793 28.77 2.52 24.62
C GLU A 793 30.05 1.74 24.32
N LYS A 794 31.12 1.93 25.12
CA LYS A 794 32.37 1.16 24.96
C LYS A 794 32.16 -0.32 25.18
N LYS A 795 31.43 -0.65 26.23
CA LYS A 795 31.10 -2.04 26.55
C LYS A 795 30.28 -2.65 25.42
N GLU A 796 29.27 -1.94 24.93
CA GLU A 796 28.45 -2.42 23.82
C GLU A 796 29.26 -2.60 22.53
N TYR A 797 30.16 -1.65 22.23
CA TYR A 797 31.10 -1.73 21.12
C TYR A 797 32.00 -2.97 21.20
N GLU A 798 32.66 -3.20 22.35
CA GLU A 798 33.56 -4.34 22.55
C GLU A 798 32.82 -5.69 22.45
N GLU A 799 31.62 -5.77 23.02
CA GLU A 799 30.75 -6.95 22.89
C GLU A 799 30.31 -7.18 21.43
N ALA A 800 30.01 -6.10 20.70
CA ALA A 800 29.59 -6.16 19.31
C ALA A 800 30.74 -6.56 18.38
N ILE A 801 31.96 -6.07 18.61
CA ILE A 801 33.18 -6.53 17.92
C ILE A 801 33.41 -8.03 18.15
N ALA A 802 33.28 -8.48 19.40
CA ALA A 802 33.48 -9.89 19.75
C ALA A 802 32.46 -10.83 19.10
N LYS A 803 31.22 -10.37 18.93
CA LYS A 803 30.12 -11.13 18.29
C LYS A 803 30.17 -11.07 16.76
N GLY A 804 30.57 -9.93 16.18
CA GLY A 804 30.44 -9.64 14.75
C GLY A 804 28.99 -9.42 14.30
N PRO A 805 28.76 -9.06 13.03
CA PRO A 805 27.41 -8.97 12.46
C PRO A 805 26.76 -10.34 12.38
N LYS A 806 25.45 -10.43 12.63
CA LYS A 806 24.69 -11.68 12.48
C LYS A 806 24.79 -12.29 11.07
N TYR A 807 24.93 -11.45 10.05
CA TYR A 807 25.19 -11.86 8.67
C TYR A 807 26.49 -11.19 8.20
N GLY A 808 27.54 -11.97 7.97
CA GLY A 808 28.82 -11.50 7.45
C GLY A 808 28.73 -11.03 6.00
N THR A 809 29.74 -10.32 5.49
CA THR A 809 29.71 -9.65 4.18
C THR A 809 29.37 -10.54 2.97
N LYS A 810 29.61 -11.85 3.07
CA LYS A 810 29.34 -12.85 2.03
C LYS A 810 28.05 -13.66 2.24
N ASP A 811 27.40 -13.53 3.38
CA ASP A 811 26.20 -14.31 3.69
C ASP A 811 25.02 -13.82 2.86
N SER A 812 24.21 -14.71 2.31
CA SER A 812 22.99 -14.30 1.63
C SER A 812 21.95 -13.80 2.63
N VAL A 813 21.33 -12.66 2.34
CA VAL A 813 20.17 -12.16 3.09
C VAL A 813 18.93 -12.12 2.22
N ASP A 814 17.79 -12.50 2.80
CA ASP A 814 16.47 -12.42 2.18
C ASP A 814 15.55 -11.62 3.09
N LEU A 815 14.97 -10.57 2.52
CA LEU A 815 14.04 -9.66 3.19
C LEU A 815 12.59 -9.91 2.75
N ASP A 816 12.33 -11.00 2.01
CA ASP A 816 11.03 -11.31 1.39
C ASP A 816 10.56 -10.14 0.50
N MET A 817 11.42 -9.73 -0.44
CA MET A 817 11.11 -8.68 -1.42
C MET A 817 11.93 -8.81 -2.72
N ARG A 818 11.43 -8.14 -3.77
CA ARG A 818 12.18 -7.84 -4.99
C ARG A 818 12.77 -6.43 -4.90
N VAL A 819 14.07 -6.29 -5.14
CA VAL A 819 14.77 -4.99 -5.20
C VAL A 819 15.21 -4.71 -6.61
N ILE A 820 14.93 -3.49 -7.08
CA ILE A 820 15.32 -2.99 -8.39
C ILE A 820 16.17 -1.73 -8.18
N LEU A 821 17.47 -1.82 -8.39
CA LEU A 821 18.38 -0.69 -8.29
C LEU A 821 18.44 0.01 -9.65
N VAL A 822 18.22 1.33 -9.65
CA VAL A 822 18.12 2.13 -10.86
C VAL A 822 18.92 3.42 -10.76
N HIS A 823 19.26 3.99 -11.91
CA HIS A 823 19.76 5.35 -12.05
C HIS A 823 18.95 6.07 -13.13
N GLY A 824 17.88 6.77 -12.73
CA GLY A 824 16.89 7.27 -13.68
C GLY A 824 16.22 6.12 -14.44
N ASP A 825 16.29 6.16 -15.77
CA ASP A 825 15.72 5.13 -16.64
C ASP A 825 16.62 3.87 -16.75
N GLU A 826 17.86 3.92 -16.28
CA GLU A 826 18.78 2.78 -16.31
C GLU A 826 18.48 1.81 -15.17
N VAL A 827 18.24 0.54 -15.50
CA VAL A 827 18.18 -0.55 -14.49
C VAL A 827 19.58 -1.09 -14.28
N ILE A 828 20.14 -0.85 -13.09
CA ILE A 828 21.46 -1.35 -12.68
C ILE A 828 21.37 -2.84 -12.35
N SER A 829 20.38 -3.23 -11.55
CA SER A 829 20.15 -4.61 -11.15
C SER A 829 18.71 -4.87 -10.71
N ASP A 830 18.26 -6.12 -10.85
CA ASP A 830 16.94 -6.58 -10.42
C ASP A 830 17.09 -7.93 -9.71
N SER A 831 16.83 -7.98 -8.41
CA SER A 831 17.08 -9.18 -7.60
C SER A 831 16.27 -10.39 -8.05
N SER A 832 15.12 -10.20 -8.72
CA SER A 832 14.30 -11.31 -9.22
C SER A 832 14.88 -11.99 -10.47
N ALA A 833 15.77 -11.30 -11.19
CA ALA A 833 16.45 -11.82 -12.37
C ALA A 833 17.79 -12.50 -12.04
N LEU A 834 18.25 -12.40 -10.79
CA LEU A 834 19.56 -12.85 -10.33
C LEU A 834 19.43 -14.11 -9.46
N LYS A 835 20.37 -15.05 -9.63
CA LYS A 835 20.34 -16.31 -8.86
C LYS A 835 20.71 -16.08 -7.40
N GLY A 836 21.61 -15.13 -7.12
CA GLY A 836 21.99 -14.72 -5.76
C GLY A 836 21.04 -13.69 -5.13
N GLY A 837 19.88 -13.42 -5.75
CA GLY A 837 18.84 -12.56 -5.19
C GLY A 837 19.34 -11.16 -4.85
N LEU A 838 18.97 -10.68 -3.65
CA LEU A 838 19.34 -9.35 -3.16
C LEU A 838 20.85 -9.17 -3.01
N THR A 839 21.57 -10.21 -2.59
CA THR A 839 23.02 -10.13 -2.37
C THR A 839 23.76 -9.85 -3.69
N GLU A 840 23.43 -10.60 -4.74
CA GLU A 840 24.01 -10.36 -6.08
C GLU A 840 23.57 -9.01 -6.67
N ALA A 841 22.36 -8.53 -6.36
CA ALA A 841 21.89 -7.21 -6.79
C ALA A 841 22.73 -6.07 -6.18
N CYS A 842 23.07 -6.18 -4.89
CA CYS A 842 23.97 -5.24 -4.19
C CYS A 842 25.39 -5.27 -4.77
N GLU A 843 25.95 -6.45 -5.06
CA GLU A 843 27.28 -6.57 -5.69
C GLU A 843 27.33 -5.88 -7.06
N LYS A 844 26.28 -6.03 -7.87
CA LYS A 844 26.18 -5.33 -9.16
C LYS A 844 26.09 -3.81 -9.00
N PHE A 845 25.40 -3.34 -7.97
CA PHE A 845 25.34 -1.90 -7.67
C PHE A 845 26.71 -1.37 -7.23
N GLU A 846 27.41 -2.09 -6.36
CA GLU A 846 28.77 -1.74 -5.93
C GLU A 846 29.72 -1.62 -7.13
N GLN A 847 29.71 -2.60 -8.03
CA GLN A 847 30.47 -2.57 -9.29
C GLN A 847 30.10 -1.37 -10.16
N TRP A 848 28.80 -1.09 -10.30
CA TRP A 848 28.31 0.03 -11.10
C TRP A 848 28.78 1.38 -10.55
N ILE A 849 28.80 1.57 -9.22
CA ILE A 849 29.35 2.77 -8.58
C ILE A 849 30.86 2.89 -8.85
N GLY A 850 31.60 1.78 -8.70
CA GLY A 850 33.04 1.73 -8.98
C GLY A 850 33.37 2.18 -10.42
N VAL A 851 32.63 1.70 -11.40
CA VAL A 851 32.81 2.04 -12.82
C VAL A 851 32.42 3.49 -13.11
N ASN A 852 31.24 3.93 -12.67
CA ASN A 852 30.67 5.20 -13.10
C ASN A 852 31.14 6.42 -12.29
N PHE A 853 31.57 6.24 -11.04
CA PHE A 853 31.96 7.34 -10.16
C PHE A 853 33.41 7.28 -9.67
N HIS A 854 34.06 6.11 -9.73
CA HIS A 854 35.45 5.96 -9.27
C HIS A 854 36.43 5.58 -10.40
N GLY A 855 35.94 5.34 -11.61
CA GLY A 855 36.78 4.96 -12.76
C GLY A 855 37.49 3.61 -12.58
N GLN A 856 37.00 2.76 -11.67
CA GLN A 856 37.48 1.40 -11.48
C GLN A 856 36.93 0.53 -12.62
N LYS A 857 37.80 -0.14 -13.38
CA LYS A 857 37.42 -1.00 -14.50
C LYS A 857 37.24 -2.44 -14.09
#